data_AF-A0A6V9XP04-F1
#
_entry.id   AF-A0A6V9XP04-F1
#
_cell.length_a   1.000
_cell.length_b   1.000
_cell.length_c   1.000
_cell.angle_alpha   90.00
_cell.angle_beta   90.00
_cell.angle_gamma   90.00
#
_symmetry.space_group_name_H-M   'P 1'
#
loop_
_entity.id
_entity.type
_entity.pdbx_description
1 polymer ?
#
loop_
_entity_poly.entity_id
_entity_poly.type
_entity_poly.pdbx_seq_one_letter_code
_entity_poly.pdbx_strand_id
1 'polypeptide(L)'
;MTQTLSQLENRGAFIERHIGPDAAQQQEMLNAVGAESLNALTGQIVPKDIQLATPPQVGEAATEYAALAELKAIAGRNKRFTSYIGMGYTAVQLPPVILRNMLENPGWYTAYTPYQPEVSQGRLEALLNFQQVTLDLTGLDMASASLLDEATAAAEAMAMAKRVSKLKNANRFFVASDVHPQTLDVVRTRAETFGFDVIVDDAAKALDHQDVFGVLLQQVGTTGEIHDYSALITELKSRKVVVSVAADFMALVLLTAPGKQGADIVFGSAQRFGVPMGYGGPHAAFFAAKDEFKRSMPGRIIGVSKDAAGNTALRMAMQTREQHIRREKANSNICTSQVLLANIASLYAVYHGPVGLKRIANRIHRLTDILAAGLQQKGLKLRHAHYFDTLCVEVADKAAVLARAEAAEINLRSDIHNAVGITLDETTTRENVAQLFNVLLGDSHGLNIETLDKDVALDSRSIQQSMLRDDAILTHPVFNRYHSETEMMRYMHSLERKDLALNQAMIPLGSCTMKLNAAAEMIPITWPEFAELHPFCPPEQAEGYHQMISQLSDWLVKLTGYDAVCMQPNSGAQGEYAGLLAIRHYHESRNEGHRDICLIPASAHGTNPASAHMAGMQVVVVACDKNGNIDLDDLRAKAEQHAANLSCIMVTYPSTHGVYEETIREVCKVVHQFGGQVYLDGANMNAQVGITSPGFIGADVSHLNLHKTFCIPHGGGGPGMGPIGVKAHLAPFVPGHSVVQIEGMLTRQGAVSAAPFGSASILPISWMYIRMMGAEGLKQASQVAILNANYIASRLKDAYPVLYTGRDGCVAHECILDIRPLKEETGISELDIAKRLIDYGFHAPTMSFPVAGTLMVEPTESEGKAELDRFIDAMLAIRAEIDQVKAGVWPLEDNPLVNAPHIQNELVAEWAHPYSREVAVFPAGVADKYWPTVKRLDDVYGDRNLFCSCVPISDYQ
;
A
#
# COMPACT_ATOMS: atom_id res chain seq x y z
N MET A 1 2.07 0.04 52.17
CA MET A 1 2.42 -0.16 50.76
C MET A 1 2.85 -1.61 50.60
N THR A 2 2.01 -2.44 49.98
CA THR A 2 2.19 -3.92 49.90
C THR A 2 2.51 -4.40 48.48
N GLN A 3 2.73 -3.49 47.54
CA GLN A 3 3.09 -3.82 46.15
C GLN A 3 4.60 -4.00 46.01
N THR A 4 5.00 -4.97 45.19
CA THR A 4 6.40 -5.17 44.79
C THR A 4 6.82 -4.10 43.77
N LEU A 5 8.13 -3.84 43.64
CA LEU A 5 8.64 -2.92 42.62
C LEU A 5 8.22 -3.35 41.20
N SER A 6 8.26 -4.66 40.91
CA SER A 6 7.83 -5.20 39.60
C SER A 6 6.37 -4.87 39.28
N GLN A 7 5.48 -4.83 40.28
CA GLN A 7 4.09 -4.43 40.09
C GLN A 7 3.97 -2.91 39.86
N LEU A 8 4.79 -2.12 40.55
CA LEU A 8 4.80 -0.66 40.41
C LEU A 8 5.44 -0.18 39.10
N GLU A 9 6.35 -0.96 38.52
CA GLU A 9 6.95 -0.68 37.21
C GLU A 9 5.95 -0.82 36.04
N ASN A 10 4.85 -1.57 36.25
CA ASN A 10 3.77 -1.79 35.28
C ASN A 10 4.27 -2.02 33.84
N ARG A 11 5.16 -3.01 33.65
CA ARG A 11 5.79 -3.27 32.34
C ARG A 11 4.81 -3.62 31.23
N GLY A 12 3.62 -4.13 31.59
CA GLY A 12 2.52 -4.45 30.67
C GLY A 12 1.56 -3.30 30.39
N ALA A 13 1.87 -2.06 30.82
CA ALA A 13 0.94 -0.92 30.71
C ALA A 13 0.40 -0.69 29.29
N PHE A 14 1.17 -0.99 28.24
CA PHE A 14 0.73 -0.83 26.86
C PHE A 14 -0.42 -1.77 26.47
N ILE A 15 -0.49 -2.96 27.07
CA ILE A 15 -1.58 -3.93 26.82
C ILE A 15 -2.93 -3.29 27.17
N GLU A 16 -3.01 -2.57 28.29
CA GLU A 16 -4.20 -1.84 28.74
C GLU A 16 -4.49 -0.56 27.92
N ARG A 17 -3.56 -0.12 27.06
CA ARG A 17 -3.78 0.99 26.11
C ARG A 17 -4.23 0.48 24.75
N HIS A 18 -3.70 -0.66 24.33
CA HIS A 18 -3.98 -1.27 23.04
C HIS A 18 -5.31 -2.01 23.00
N ILE A 19 -5.67 -2.68 24.11
CA ILE A 19 -6.92 -3.42 24.26
C ILE A 19 -7.96 -2.49 24.88
N GLY A 20 -9.06 -2.26 24.17
CA GLY A 20 -10.09 -1.29 24.55
C GLY A 20 -10.87 -1.70 25.80
N PRO A 21 -11.47 -2.90 25.86
CA PRO A 21 -12.26 -3.31 27.02
C PRO A 21 -11.37 -3.65 28.22
N ASP A 22 -11.64 -3.07 29.38
CA ASP A 22 -10.96 -3.43 30.62
C ASP A 22 -11.38 -4.81 31.14
N ALA A 23 -10.74 -5.31 32.20
CA ALA A 23 -11.03 -6.63 32.74
C ALA A 23 -12.49 -6.82 33.20
N ALA A 24 -13.15 -5.78 33.73
CA ALA A 24 -14.53 -5.85 34.17
C ALA A 24 -15.48 -5.91 32.97
N GLN A 25 -15.24 -5.06 31.96
CA GLN A 25 -15.98 -5.04 30.70
C GLN A 25 -15.82 -6.38 29.95
N GLN A 26 -14.59 -6.93 29.90
CA GLN A 26 -14.35 -8.26 29.34
C GLN A 26 -15.18 -9.33 30.04
N GLN A 27 -15.28 -9.30 31.38
CA GLN A 27 -16.10 -10.26 32.12
C GLN A 27 -17.60 -10.11 31.82
N GLU A 28 -18.12 -8.88 31.68
CA GLU A 28 -19.51 -8.64 31.28
C GLU A 28 -19.80 -9.22 29.89
N MET A 29 -18.89 -8.98 28.93
CA MET A 29 -19.01 -9.49 27.58
C MET A 29 -18.90 -11.02 27.53
N LEU A 30 -17.99 -11.60 28.31
CA LEU A 30 -17.84 -13.06 28.48
C LEU A 30 -19.13 -13.69 29.01
N ASN A 31 -19.76 -13.08 30.01
CA ASN A 31 -21.06 -13.54 30.52
C ASN A 31 -22.16 -13.47 29.44
N ALA A 32 -22.16 -12.44 28.60
CA ALA A 32 -23.13 -12.28 27.51
C ALA A 32 -22.96 -13.33 26.41
N VAL A 33 -21.72 -13.74 26.10
CA VAL A 33 -21.43 -14.81 25.13
C VAL A 33 -21.46 -16.22 25.75
N GLY A 34 -21.62 -16.33 27.06
CA GLY A 34 -21.72 -17.61 27.78
C GLY A 34 -20.39 -18.30 28.08
N ALA A 35 -19.29 -17.56 28.22
CA ALA A 35 -17.96 -18.10 28.54
C ALA A 35 -17.46 -17.61 29.92
N GLU A 36 -16.71 -18.46 30.63
CA GLU A 36 -16.20 -18.14 31.97
C GLU A 36 -14.91 -17.29 31.96
N SER A 37 -14.13 -17.37 30.89
CA SER A 37 -12.85 -16.64 30.71
C SER A 37 -12.46 -16.58 29.24
N LEU A 38 -11.50 -15.70 28.88
CA LEU A 38 -10.92 -15.65 27.54
C LEU A 38 -10.33 -16.99 27.08
N ASN A 39 -9.66 -17.71 27.99
CA ASN A 39 -9.12 -19.04 27.70
C ASN A 39 -10.23 -20.08 27.50
N ALA A 40 -11.33 -20.00 28.26
CA ALA A 40 -12.48 -20.89 28.06
C ALA A 40 -13.15 -20.64 26.70
N LEU A 41 -13.37 -19.39 26.32
CA LEU A 41 -13.90 -19.01 25.01
C LEU A 41 -13.01 -19.54 23.88
N THR A 42 -11.70 -19.26 23.96
CA THR A 42 -10.73 -19.73 22.96
C THR A 42 -10.71 -21.25 22.87
N GLY A 43 -10.67 -21.93 24.02
CA GLY A 43 -10.67 -23.39 24.11
C GLY A 43 -11.92 -24.05 23.55
N GLN A 44 -13.05 -23.33 23.57
CA GLN A 44 -14.32 -23.76 23.00
C GLN A 44 -14.36 -23.61 21.48
N ILE A 45 -13.93 -22.47 20.94
CA ILE A 45 -14.15 -22.14 19.52
C ILE A 45 -13.02 -22.59 18.59
N VAL A 46 -11.77 -22.66 19.08
CA VAL A 46 -10.61 -23.01 18.25
C VAL A 46 -10.46 -24.54 18.26
N PRO A 47 -10.28 -25.21 17.10
CA PRO A 47 -10.06 -26.65 17.08
C PRO A 47 -8.88 -27.09 17.95
N LYS A 48 -9.09 -28.10 18.81
CA LYS A 48 -8.13 -28.48 19.87
C LYS A 48 -6.77 -28.91 19.32
N ASP A 49 -6.73 -29.49 18.14
CA ASP A 49 -5.52 -30.03 17.49
C ASP A 49 -4.64 -28.94 16.85
N ILE A 50 -5.10 -27.69 16.80
CA ILE A 50 -4.32 -26.55 16.32
C ILE A 50 -4.03 -25.52 17.42
N GLN A 51 -4.55 -25.69 18.63
CA GLN A 51 -4.25 -24.80 19.76
C GLN A 51 -2.80 -24.98 20.21
N LEU A 52 -2.09 -23.87 20.39
CA LEU A 52 -0.78 -23.86 21.03
C LEU A 52 -0.93 -24.08 22.55
N ALA A 53 -0.04 -24.87 23.14
CA ALA A 53 -0.01 -25.06 24.58
C ALA A 53 0.39 -23.78 25.34
N THR A 54 1.28 -22.99 24.76
CA THR A 54 1.79 -21.73 25.31
C THR A 54 2.00 -20.72 24.18
N PRO A 55 1.85 -19.41 24.42
CA PRO A 55 2.13 -18.42 23.39
C PRO A 55 3.61 -18.46 22.97
N PRO A 56 3.94 -18.18 21.69
CA PRO A 56 5.33 -18.18 21.21
C PRO A 56 6.21 -17.15 21.94
N GLN A 57 7.48 -17.53 22.17
CA GLN A 57 8.44 -16.79 22.98
C GLN A 57 9.04 -15.56 22.25
N VAL A 58 8.27 -14.48 22.15
CA VAL A 58 8.73 -13.19 21.62
C VAL A 58 9.32 -12.26 22.70
N GLY A 59 9.19 -12.63 23.97
CA GLY A 59 9.68 -11.87 25.12
C GLY A 59 8.57 -11.27 25.99
N GLU A 60 8.97 -10.67 27.10
CA GLU A 60 8.08 -9.97 28.03
C GLU A 60 7.69 -8.58 27.48
N ALA A 61 6.49 -8.13 27.84
CA ALA A 61 6.01 -6.78 27.51
C ALA A 61 6.98 -5.68 28.01
N ALA A 62 6.96 -4.54 27.32
CA ALA A 62 7.68 -3.34 27.73
C ALA A 62 6.77 -2.12 27.70
N THR A 63 7.13 -1.14 28.52
CA THR A 63 6.49 0.18 28.47
C THR A 63 6.85 0.90 27.18
N GLU A 64 5.98 1.81 26.74
CA GLU A 64 6.19 2.62 25.53
C GLU A 64 7.55 3.32 25.53
N TYR A 65 7.92 3.94 26.66
CA TYR A 65 9.19 4.65 26.80
C TYR A 65 10.41 3.71 26.74
N ALA A 66 10.32 2.51 27.32
CA ALA A 66 11.41 1.55 27.28
C ALA A 66 11.63 1.02 25.85
N ALA A 67 10.54 0.69 25.15
CA ALA A 67 10.61 0.24 23.76
C ALA A 67 11.13 1.35 22.82
N LEU A 68 10.70 2.60 23.00
CA LEU A 68 11.22 3.74 22.25
C LEU A 68 12.72 3.96 22.50
N ALA A 69 13.16 3.89 23.76
CA ALA A 69 14.58 4.05 24.10
C ALA A 69 15.43 2.91 23.51
N GLU A 70 14.95 1.67 23.56
CA GLU A 70 15.59 0.50 22.95
C GLU A 70 15.71 0.68 21.43
N LEU A 71 14.61 1.01 20.76
CA LEU A 71 14.60 1.20 19.32
C LEU A 71 15.44 2.41 18.90
N LYS A 72 15.48 3.49 19.68
CA LYS A 72 16.33 4.65 19.39
C LYS A 72 17.82 4.29 19.48
N ALA A 73 18.20 3.43 20.43
CA ALA A 73 19.57 2.91 20.51
C ALA A 73 19.92 2.04 19.29
N ILE A 74 18.98 1.24 18.80
CA ILE A 74 19.14 0.45 17.56
C ILE A 74 19.28 1.40 16.36
N ALA A 75 18.38 2.37 16.21
CA ALA A 75 18.40 3.35 15.13
C ALA A 75 19.71 4.15 15.10
N GLY A 76 20.26 4.50 16.27
CA GLY A 76 21.54 5.22 16.40
C GLY A 76 22.77 4.48 15.86
N ARG A 77 22.65 3.19 15.49
CA ARG A 77 23.70 2.43 14.81
C ARG A 77 23.75 2.68 13.30
N ASN A 78 22.70 3.27 12.73
CA ASN A 78 22.69 3.66 11.33
C ASN A 78 23.58 4.89 11.11
N LYS A 79 24.38 4.86 10.03
CA LYS A 79 25.25 5.97 9.61
C LYS A 79 24.52 6.77 8.52
N ARG A 80 24.18 8.02 8.84
CA ARG A 80 23.46 8.93 7.94
C ARG A 80 24.41 9.67 6.99
N PHE A 81 25.01 8.93 6.06
CA PHE A 81 25.85 9.52 5.02
C PHE A 81 25.01 10.32 4.02
N THR A 82 25.56 11.43 3.53
CA THR A 82 24.93 12.17 2.43
C THR A 82 25.03 11.33 1.17
N SER A 83 23.90 10.95 0.58
CA SER A 83 23.87 9.93 -0.47
C SER A 83 23.51 10.51 -1.84
N TYR A 84 24.46 10.46 -2.77
CA TYR A 84 24.29 10.87 -4.18
C TYR A 84 24.20 9.66 -5.12
N ILE A 85 23.69 8.52 -4.63
CA ILE A 85 23.59 7.28 -5.40
C ILE A 85 22.55 7.42 -6.53
N GLY A 86 21.41 8.06 -6.25
CA GLY A 86 20.29 8.19 -7.19
C GLY A 86 19.55 6.88 -7.38
N MET A 87 19.47 6.39 -8.62
CA MET A 87 18.78 5.13 -8.93
C MET A 87 17.30 5.12 -8.49
N GLY A 88 16.61 6.26 -8.63
CA GLY A 88 15.19 6.42 -8.28
C GLY A 88 14.92 6.91 -6.86
N TYR A 89 15.96 7.13 -6.04
CA TYR A 89 15.83 7.64 -4.67
C TYR A 89 16.77 8.83 -4.45
N THR A 90 16.24 9.90 -3.86
CA THR A 90 17.00 11.12 -3.57
C THR A 90 16.59 11.72 -2.23
N ALA A 91 17.47 12.47 -1.57
CA ALA A 91 17.08 13.18 -0.36
C ALA A 91 16.08 14.31 -0.68
N VAL A 92 15.18 14.59 0.26
CA VAL A 92 14.10 15.56 0.10
C VAL A 92 13.97 16.46 1.31
N GLN A 93 13.33 17.61 1.12
CA GLN A 93 12.84 18.46 2.21
C GLN A 93 11.33 18.27 2.35
N LEU A 94 10.90 17.30 3.17
CA LEU A 94 9.48 17.18 3.54
C LEU A 94 9.05 18.46 4.30
N PRO A 95 8.09 19.26 3.78
CA PRO A 95 7.67 20.47 4.47
C PRO A 95 7.16 20.16 5.88
N PRO A 96 7.67 20.81 6.94
CA PRO A 96 7.28 20.51 8.33
C PRO A 96 5.77 20.60 8.58
N VAL A 97 5.07 21.48 7.85
CA VAL A 97 3.61 21.60 7.91
C VAL A 97 2.90 20.33 7.43
N ILE A 98 3.42 19.64 6.40
CA ILE A 98 2.86 18.39 5.88
C ILE A 98 3.28 17.22 6.78
N LEU A 99 4.54 17.19 7.25
CA LEU A 99 5.01 16.21 8.23
C LEU A 99 4.07 16.14 9.44
N ARG A 100 3.88 17.29 10.10
CA ARG A 100 3.13 17.37 11.35
C ARG A 100 1.63 17.15 11.17
N ASN A 101 1.02 17.79 10.16
CA ASN A 101 -0.44 17.85 10.05
C ASN A 101 -1.02 16.75 9.14
N MET A 102 -0.17 15.92 8.53
CA MET A 102 -0.59 14.80 7.71
C MET A 102 0.08 13.48 8.12
N LEU A 103 1.41 13.35 7.96
CA LEU A 103 2.11 12.08 8.24
C LEU A 103 2.02 11.70 9.72
N GLU A 104 2.08 12.69 10.62
CA GLU A 104 1.96 12.51 12.07
C GLU A 104 0.53 12.77 12.61
N ASN A 105 -0.47 12.90 11.73
CA ASN A 105 -1.85 13.17 12.13
C ASN A 105 -2.77 11.92 11.96
N PRO A 106 -3.32 11.35 13.05
CA PRO A 106 -4.20 10.18 12.96
C PRO A 106 -5.48 10.42 12.16
N GLY A 107 -5.94 11.66 12.01
CA GLY A 107 -7.07 12.00 11.13
C GLY A 107 -6.81 11.67 9.66
N TRP A 108 -5.54 11.55 9.25
CA TRP A 108 -5.14 11.21 7.88
C TRP A 108 -4.70 9.76 7.71
N TYR A 109 -3.98 9.19 8.68
CA TYR A 109 -3.37 7.87 8.50
C TYR A 109 -4.22 6.70 9.01
N THR A 110 -5.24 6.92 9.84
CA THR A 110 -5.98 5.79 10.45
C THR A 110 -7.15 5.27 9.62
N ALA A 111 -7.75 6.09 8.76
CA ALA A 111 -8.78 5.63 7.84
C ALA A 111 -8.20 4.65 6.81
N TYR A 112 -9.05 3.84 6.17
CA TYR A 112 -8.63 2.98 5.06
C TYR A 112 -9.19 3.46 3.72
N THR A 113 -9.12 2.57 2.73
CA THR A 113 -9.65 2.76 1.39
C THR A 113 -11.01 3.49 1.42
N PRO A 114 -11.24 4.51 0.56
CA PRO A 114 -12.48 5.28 0.52
C PRO A 114 -13.66 4.50 -0.09
N TYR A 115 -14.01 3.33 0.47
CA TYR A 115 -15.16 2.52 0.07
C TYR A 115 -16.48 3.24 0.32
N GLN A 116 -16.54 4.08 1.36
CA GLN A 116 -17.66 4.99 1.61
C GLN A 116 -17.29 6.43 1.24
N PRO A 117 -17.53 6.85 -0.03
CA PRO A 117 -17.09 8.16 -0.52
C PRO A 117 -17.68 9.35 0.25
N GLU A 118 -18.89 9.23 0.80
CA GLU A 118 -19.60 10.32 1.51
C GLU A 118 -18.89 10.77 2.80
N VAL A 119 -18.06 9.88 3.37
CA VAL A 119 -17.22 10.12 4.55
C VAL A 119 -15.73 10.07 4.21
N SER A 120 -15.38 10.35 2.95
CA SER A 120 -14.02 10.21 2.43
C SER A 120 -13.63 11.27 1.39
N GLN A 121 -14.40 12.35 1.27
CA GLN A 121 -14.20 13.35 0.21
C GLN A 121 -12.86 14.07 0.30
N GLY A 122 -12.28 14.20 1.50
CA GLY A 122 -11.00 14.85 1.75
C GLY A 122 -9.83 14.12 1.11
N ARG A 123 -9.64 12.84 1.45
CA ARG A 123 -8.58 12.03 0.83
C ARG A 123 -8.83 11.74 -0.65
N LEU A 124 -10.10 11.66 -1.08
CA LEU A 124 -10.45 11.55 -2.50
C LEU A 124 -10.04 12.82 -3.28
N GLU A 125 -10.21 14.01 -2.71
CA GLU A 125 -9.75 15.27 -3.31
C GLU A 125 -8.23 15.34 -3.40
N ALA A 126 -7.51 14.95 -2.33
CA ALA A 126 -6.05 14.87 -2.35
C ALA A 126 -5.52 13.87 -3.39
N LEU A 127 -6.17 12.71 -3.56
CA LEU A 127 -5.83 11.74 -4.60
C LEU A 127 -6.15 12.25 -6.01
N LEU A 128 -7.22 13.03 -6.17
CA LEU A 128 -7.53 13.68 -7.44
C LEU A 128 -6.49 14.76 -7.79
N ASN A 129 -5.98 15.49 -6.78
CA ASN A 129 -4.84 16.40 -6.95
C ASN A 129 -3.59 15.61 -7.41
N PHE A 130 -3.30 14.45 -6.82
CA PHE A 130 -2.19 13.59 -7.24
C PHE A 130 -2.34 13.12 -8.70
N GLN A 131 -3.54 12.73 -9.11
CA GLN A 131 -3.84 12.43 -10.51
C GLN A 131 -3.59 13.65 -11.40
N GLN A 132 -4.07 14.84 -11.03
CA GLN A 132 -3.83 16.06 -11.80
C GLN A 132 -2.34 16.39 -11.94
N VAL A 133 -1.55 16.28 -10.86
CA VAL A 133 -0.09 16.44 -10.92
C VAL A 133 0.51 15.47 -11.94
N THR A 134 0.08 14.21 -11.90
CA THR A 134 0.55 13.18 -12.83
C THR A 134 0.19 13.51 -14.27
N LEU A 135 -1.07 13.90 -14.54
CA LEU A 135 -1.55 14.27 -15.87
C LEU A 135 -0.76 15.46 -16.43
N ASP A 136 -0.64 16.55 -15.64
CA ASP A 136 0.06 17.76 -16.06
C ASP A 136 1.54 17.49 -16.33
N LEU A 137 2.23 16.73 -15.47
CA LEU A 137 3.67 16.48 -15.65
C LEU A 137 3.96 15.51 -16.80
N THR A 138 3.14 14.47 -16.98
CA THR A 138 3.38 13.41 -17.98
C THR A 138 2.80 13.74 -19.36
N GLY A 139 1.80 14.62 -19.44
CA GLY A 139 1.11 14.99 -20.67
C GLY A 139 0.20 13.88 -21.22
N LEU A 140 -0.32 13.01 -20.34
CA LEU A 140 -1.24 11.93 -20.67
C LEU A 140 -2.65 12.20 -20.12
N ASP A 141 -3.62 11.38 -20.52
CA ASP A 141 -5.06 11.67 -20.31
C ASP A 141 -5.65 11.04 -19.03
N MET A 142 -5.04 9.96 -18.54
CA MET A 142 -5.54 9.19 -17.39
C MET A 142 -4.38 8.87 -16.43
N ALA A 143 -4.64 8.93 -15.12
CA ALA A 143 -3.68 8.57 -14.08
C ALA A 143 -4.32 7.71 -12.99
N SER A 144 -3.54 6.80 -12.39
CA SER A 144 -3.96 6.01 -11.24
C SER A 144 -3.78 6.77 -9.92
N ALA A 145 -4.53 6.37 -8.90
CA ALA A 145 -4.43 6.84 -7.53
C ALA A 145 -3.36 6.06 -6.74
N SER A 146 -2.16 6.03 -7.33
CA SER A 146 -0.92 5.34 -6.95
C SER A 146 -0.81 3.84 -7.26
N LEU A 147 0.44 3.40 -7.43
CA LEU A 147 0.93 2.02 -7.38
C LEU A 147 2.00 1.89 -6.27
N LEU A 148 2.59 0.70 -6.13
CA LEU A 148 3.43 0.33 -4.97
C LEU A 148 4.84 0.93 -4.98
N ASP A 149 5.54 0.86 -6.11
CA ASP A 149 6.87 1.44 -6.35
C ASP A 149 7.14 1.51 -7.88
N GLU A 150 8.24 2.15 -8.29
CA GLU A 150 8.54 2.33 -9.72
C GLU A 150 8.74 1.00 -10.47
N ALA A 151 9.40 0.03 -9.84
CA ALA A 151 9.74 -1.24 -10.46
C ALA A 151 8.48 -2.10 -10.72
N THR A 152 7.55 -2.13 -9.76
CA THR A 152 6.25 -2.77 -9.93
C THR A 152 5.37 -2.03 -10.92
N ALA A 153 5.43 -0.69 -10.97
CA ALA A 153 4.75 0.11 -12.01
C ALA A 153 5.28 -0.22 -13.42
N ALA A 154 6.58 -0.46 -13.58
CA ALA A 154 7.16 -0.91 -14.85
C ALA A 154 6.65 -2.30 -15.27
N ALA A 155 6.56 -3.22 -14.32
CA ALA A 155 6.01 -4.55 -14.56
C ALA A 155 4.52 -4.49 -14.94
N GLU A 156 3.75 -3.59 -14.33
CA GLU A 156 2.36 -3.32 -14.72
C GLU A 156 2.26 -2.66 -16.10
N ALA A 157 3.19 -1.76 -16.46
CA ALA A 157 3.25 -1.17 -17.80
C ALA A 157 3.47 -2.24 -18.88
N MET A 158 4.39 -3.18 -18.64
CA MET A 158 4.59 -4.34 -19.51
C MET A 158 3.33 -5.19 -19.66
N ALA A 159 2.67 -5.54 -18.55
CA ALA A 159 1.46 -6.36 -18.57
C ALA A 159 0.31 -5.63 -19.31
N MET A 160 0.15 -4.34 -19.06
CA MET A 160 -0.82 -3.48 -19.74
C MET A 160 -0.52 -3.36 -21.24
N ALA A 161 0.74 -3.16 -21.62
CA ALA A 161 1.18 -3.12 -23.01
C ALA A 161 0.79 -4.41 -23.75
N LYS A 162 1.00 -5.58 -23.14
CA LYS A 162 0.53 -6.85 -23.73
C LYS A 162 -0.99 -6.90 -23.89
N ARG A 163 -1.75 -6.52 -22.86
CA ARG A 163 -3.23 -6.52 -22.88
C ARG A 163 -3.79 -5.63 -24.00
N VAL A 164 -3.23 -4.43 -24.18
CA VAL A 164 -3.71 -3.46 -25.16
C VAL A 164 -3.09 -3.61 -26.56
N SER A 165 -2.02 -4.39 -26.70
CA SER A 165 -1.29 -4.54 -27.95
C SER A 165 -2.18 -5.05 -29.09
N LYS A 166 -2.00 -4.45 -30.27
CA LYS A 166 -2.61 -4.88 -31.53
C LYS A 166 -1.79 -5.99 -32.21
N LEU A 167 -0.56 -6.25 -31.75
CA LEU A 167 0.35 -7.27 -32.25
C LEU A 167 0.13 -8.58 -31.48
N LYS A 168 -0.95 -9.29 -31.76
CA LYS A 168 -1.39 -10.44 -30.94
C LYS A 168 -0.38 -11.59 -30.84
N ASN A 169 0.46 -11.78 -31.86
CA ASN A 169 1.47 -12.84 -31.90
C ASN A 169 2.84 -12.40 -31.35
N ALA A 170 3.04 -11.11 -31.05
CA ALA A 170 4.29 -10.61 -30.49
C ALA A 170 4.42 -11.07 -29.03
N ASN A 171 5.55 -11.70 -28.68
CA ASN A 171 5.81 -12.20 -27.33
C ASN A 171 6.98 -11.52 -26.63
N ARG A 172 7.70 -10.63 -27.33
CA ARG A 172 8.87 -9.97 -26.79
C ARG A 172 8.54 -8.60 -26.21
N PHE A 173 9.14 -8.29 -25.08
CA PHE A 173 9.15 -6.96 -24.47
C PHE A 173 10.57 -6.42 -24.51
N PHE A 174 10.75 -5.21 -25.05
CA PHE A 174 12.07 -4.59 -25.12
C PHE A 174 12.25 -3.63 -23.95
N VAL A 175 13.41 -3.66 -23.30
CA VAL A 175 13.76 -2.76 -22.21
C VAL A 175 15.08 -2.09 -22.55
N ALA A 176 15.11 -0.76 -22.55
CA ALA A 176 16.36 -0.03 -22.77
C ALA A 176 17.40 -0.39 -21.69
N SER A 177 18.67 -0.54 -22.07
CA SER A 177 19.75 -0.91 -21.13
C SER A 177 20.05 0.14 -20.05
N ASP A 178 19.54 1.36 -20.22
CA ASP A 178 19.73 2.49 -19.31
C ASP A 178 18.56 2.68 -18.34
N VAL A 179 17.68 1.68 -18.19
CA VAL A 179 16.70 1.66 -17.08
C VAL A 179 17.38 1.36 -15.75
N HIS A 180 16.75 1.75 -14.63
CA HIS A 180 17.24 1.36 -13.31
C HIS A 180 17.33 -0.17 -13.15
N PRO A 181 18.42 -0.69 -12.53
CA PRO A 181 18.65 -2.14 -12.45
C PRO A 181 17.58 -2.87 -11.63
N GLN A 182 17.08 -2.29 -10.54
CA GLN A 182 15.97 -2.86 -9.76
C GLN A 182 14.66 -2.89 -10.55
N THR A 183 14.44 -1.90 -11.44
CA THR A 183 13.28 -1.87 -12.34
C THR A 183 13.34 -3.03 -13.32
N LEU A 184 14.51 -3.29 -13.91
CA LEU A 184 14.74 -4.43 -14.78
C LEU A 184 14.56 -5.78 -14.06
N ASP A 185 15.02 -5.88 -12.81
CA ASP A 185 14.93 -7.11 -11.99
C ASP A 185 13.46 -7.52 -11.76
N VAL A 186 12.61 -6.57 -11.35
CA VAL A 186 11.17 -6.82 -11.16
C VAL A 186 10.46 -7.09 -12.49
N VAL A 187 10.79 -6.36 -13.56
CA VAL A 187 10.23 -6.60 -14.90
C VAL A 187 10.56 -8.00 -15.40
N ARG A 188 11.81 -8.47 -15.24
CA ARG A 188 12.22 -9.83 -15.62
C ARG A 188 11.46 -10.88 -14.81
N THR A 189 11.38 -10.69 -13.50
CA THR A 189 10.66 -11.60 -12.59
C THR A 189 9.19 -11.71 -13.00
N ARG A 190 8.54 -10.60 -13.38
CA ARG A 190 7.14 -10.60 -13.86
C ARG A 190 7.00 -11.17 -15.27
N ALA A 191 7.97 -10.93 -16.15
CA ALA A 191 7.92 -11.41 -17.53
C ALA A 191 7.99 -12.95 -17.59
N GLU A 192 8.83 -13.53 -16.73
CA GLU A 192 8.99 -14.98 -16.60
C GLU A 192 7.66 -15.68 -16.26
N THR A 193 6.86 -15.13 -15.33
CA THR A 193 5.58 -15.74 -14.97
C THR A 193 4.54 -15.67 -16.08
N PHE A 194 4.58 -14.62 -16.90
CA PHE A 194 3.72 -14.46 -18.07
C PHE A 194 4.24 -15.19 -19.33
N GLY A 195 5.46 -15.73 -19.28
CA GLY A 195 6.12 -16.34 -20.43
C GLY A 195 6.52 -15.34 -21.53
N PHE A 196 6.83 -14.09 -21.16
CA PHE A 196 7.31 -13.08 -22.09
C PHE A 196 8.84 -13.10 -22.20
N ASP A 197 9.36 -12.91 -23.41
CA ASP A 197 10.80 -12.77 -23.62
C ASP A 197 11.22 -11.31 -23.40
N VAL A 198 12.19 -11.06 -22.52
CA VAL A 198 12.73 -9.71 -22.28
C VAL A 198 14.03 -9.51 -23.05
N ILE A 199 14.05 -8.53 -23.95
CA ILE A 199 15.27 -8.06 -24.64
C ILE A 199 15.78 -6.84 -23.89
N VAL A 200 17.08 -6.81 -23.60
CA VAL A 200 17.76 -5.64 -23.01
C VAL A 200 18.90 -5.20 -23.92
N ASP A 201 18.78 -4.02 -24.51
CA ASP A 201 19.82 -3.44 -25.37
C ASP A 201 19.64 -1.90 -25.46
N ASP A 202 20.49 -1.24 -26.24
CA ASP A 202 20.34 0.19 -26.57
C ASP A 202 18.97 0.50 -27.18
N ALA A 203 18.37 1.62 -26.78
CA ALA A 203 17.00 1.98 -27.16
C ALA A 203 16.76 2.00 -28.68
N ALA A 204 17.74 2.42 -29.48
CA ALA A 204 17.58 2.50 -30.93
C ALA A 204 17.41 1.11 -31.58
N LYS A 205 18.01 0.07 -30.99
CA LYS A 205 17.93 -1.31 -31.48
C LYS A 205 16.57 -1.96 -31.27
N ALA A 206 15.66 -1.33 -30.52
CA ALA A 206 14.25 -1.76 -30.50
C ALA A 206 13.66 -1.87 -31.91
N LEU A 207 14.17 -1.07 -32.86
CA LEU A 207 13.75 -1.08 -34.26
C LEU A 207 14.23 -2.31 -35.06
N ASP A 208 15.21 -3.05 -34.57
CA ASP A 208 15.73 -4.27 -35.22
C ASP A 208 14.80 -5.47 -34.99
N HIS A 209 13.84 -5.35 -34.07
CA HIS A 209 12.92 -6.41 -33.70
C HIS A 209 11.50 -6.17 -34.24
N GLN A 210 10.92 -7.18 -34.88
CA GLN A 210 9.59 -7.10 -35.51
C GLN A 210 8.48 -7.72 -34.63
N ASP A 211 8.85 -8.50 -33.60
CA ASP A 211 7.95 -9.27 -32.74
C ASP A 211 7.85 -8.73 -31.31
N VAL A 212 8.07 -7.41 -31.16
CA VAL A 212 7.98 -6.69 -29.90
C VAL A 212 6.57 -6.12 -29.71
N PHE A 213 5.91 -6.46 -28.60
CA PHE A 213 4.57 -5.92 -28.30
C PHE A 213 4.63 -4.57 -27.57
N GLY A 214 5.73 -4.32 -26.86
CA GLY A 214 5.96 -3.07 -26.14
C GLY A 214 7.42 -2.81 -25.82
N VAL A 215 7.73 -1.54 -25.59
CA VAL A 215 9.08 -1.03 -25.28
C VAL A 215 9.03 -0.24 -23.98
N LEU A 216 9.98 -0.48 -23.08
CA LEU A 216 10.23 0.32 -21.89
C LEU A 216 11.49 1.16 -22.08
N LEU A 217 11.32 2.48 -21.99
CA LEU A 217 12.39 3.48 -22.02
C LEU A 217 12.47 4.20 -20.67
N GLN A 218 13.56 4.92 -20.43
CA GLN A 218 13.73 5.80 -19.28
C GLN A 218 14.21 7.17 -19.76
N GLN A 219 13.46 8.24 -19.46
CA GLN A 219 13.68 9.57 -20.05
C GLN A 219 14.99 10.20 -19.59
N VAL A 220 15.24 10.18 -18.28
CA VAL A 220 16.55 10.48 -17.70
C VAL A 220 17.14 9.14 -17.29
N GLY A 221 18.09 8.69 -18.09
CA GLY A 221 18.76 7.40 -17.95
C GLY A 221 19.29 7.15 -16.55
N THR A 222 19.47 5.88 -16.18
CA THR A 222 19.98 5.53 -14.86
C THR A 222 21.37 6.10 -14.58
N THR A 223 22.13 6.44 -15.63
CA THR A 223 23.44 7.11 -15.53
C THR A 223 23.40 8.62 -15.79
N GLY A 224 22.21 9.19 -16.00
CA GLY A 224 21.94 10.63 -16.07
C GLY A 224 21.71 11.21 -17.46
N GLU A 225 21.80 10.41 -18.53
CA GLU A 225 21.58 10.91 -19.89
C GLU A 225 20.13 11.35 -20.11
N ILE A 226 19.91 12.55 -20.64
CA ILE A 226 18.60 12.98 -21.13
C ILE A 226 18.41 12.47 -22.56
N HIS A 227 17.34 11.73 -22.78
CA HIS A 227 16.99 11.18 -24.08
C HIS A 227 15.79 11.91 -24.71
N ASP A 228 15.94 12.36 -25.97
CA ASP A 228 14.83 12.78 -26.83
C ASP A 228 14.38 11.59 -27.68
N TYR A 229 13.32 10.91 -27.24
CA TYR A 229 12.82 9.70 -27.90
C TYR A 229 11.76 9.97 -28.97
N SER A 230 11.47 11.24 -29.31
CA SER A 230 10.37 11.60 -30.20
C SER A 230 10.40 10.84 -31.54
N ALA A 231 11.57 10.75 -32.16
CA ALA A 231 11.76 10.03 -33.41
C ALA A 231 11.58 8.50 -33.25
N LEU A 232 12.19 7.92 -32.21
CA LEU A 232 12.10 6.49 -31.91
C LEU A 232 10.65 6.06 -31.61
N ILE A 233 9.95 6.82 -30.77
CA ILE A 233 8.55 6.58 -30.41
C ILE A 233 7.66 6.66 -31.64
N THR A 234 7.87 7.65 -32.51
CA THR A 234 7.11 7.80 -33.76
C THR A 234 7.24 6.56 -34.64
N GLU A 235 8.46 6.06 -34.82
CA GLU A 235 8.73 4.87 -35.61
C GLU A 235 8.10 3.61 -34.99
N LEU A 236 8.28 3.38 -33.69
CA LEU A 236 7.68 2.25 -32.96
C LEU A 236 6.15 2.24 -33.05
N LYS A 237 5.52 3.42 -32.93
CA LYS A 237 4.07 3.56 -33.02
C LYS A 237 3.54 3.33 -34.43
N SER A 238 4.30 3.66 -35.47
CA SER A 238 3.93 3.30 -36.85
C SER A 238 3.77 1.78 -37.03
N ARG A 239 4.52 1.00 -36.22
CA ARG A 239 4.48 -0.46 -36.14
C ARG A 239 3.48 -1.00 -35.10
N LYS A 240 2.71 -0.12 -34.44
CA LYS A 240 1.72 -0.43 -33.40
C LYS A 240 2.32 -1.02 -32.12
N VAL A 241 3.61 -0.76 -31.85
CA VAL A 241 4.27 -1.12 -30.60
C VAL A 241 3.87 -0.13 -29.52
N VAL A 242 3.53 -0.62 -28.32
CA VAL A 242 3.15 0.22 -27.18
C VAL A 242 4.41 0.72 -26.48
N VAL A 243 4.57 2.03 -26.28
CA VAL A 243 5.78 2.60 -25.66
C VAL A 243 5.50 3.13 -24.26
N SER A 244 6.24 2.60 -23.28
CA SER A 244 6.22 3.00 -21.87
C SER A 244 7.49 3.76 -21.53
N VAL A 245 7.38 4.86 -20.76
CA VAL A 245 8.52 5.68 -20.35
C VAL A 245 8.54 5.83 -18.82
N ALA A 246 9.61 5.38 -18.19
CA ALA A 246 9.94 5.74 -16.81
C ALA A 246 10.44 7.20 -16.77
N ALA A 247 9.88 8.02 -15.88
CA ALA A 247 10.18 9.44 -15.77
C ALA A 247 10.22 9.91 -14.31
N ASP A 248 10.86 11.06 -14.08
CA ASP A 248 11.04 11.66 -12.76
C ASP A 248 10.22 12.95 -12.65
N PHE A 249 9.36 13.07 -11.63
CA PHE A 249 8.50 14.24 -11.44
C PHE A 249 9.24 15.57 -11.37
N MET A 250 10.41 15.62 -10.73
CA MET A 250 11.19 16.86 -10.60
C MET A 250 11.85 17.23 -11.93
N ALA A 251 12.38 16.25 -12.67
CA ALA A 251 12.90 16.47 -14.01
C ALA A 251 11.80 16.96 -14.97
N LEU A 252 10.59 16.38 -14.90
CA LEU A 252 9.43 16.76 -15.72
C LEU A 252 8.93 18.20 -15.49
N VAL A 253 9.37 18.87 -14.42
CA VAL A 253 9.12 20.32 -14.24
C VAL A 253 9.87 21.14 -15.30
N LEU A 254 11.04 20.67 -15.75
CA LEU A 254 11.87 21.35 -16.77
C LEU A 254 11.90 20.64 -18.11
N LEU A 255 11.63 19.34 -18.16
CA LEU A 255 11.73 18.52 -19.37
C LEU A 255 10.40 18.37 -20.11
N THR A 256 10.46 18.27 -21.44
CA THR A 256 9.32 17.95 -22.31
C THR A 256 8.65 16.66 -21.84
N ALA A 257 7.35 16.75 -21.55
CA ALA A 257 6.55 15.63 -21.08
C ALA A 257 6.59 14.44 -22.07
N PRO A 258 6.79 13.19 -21.62
CA PRO A 258 6.86 12.03 -22.53
C PRO A 258 5.58 11.80 -23.35
N GLY A 259 4.41 12.19 -22.84
CA GLY A 259 3.15 12.17 -23.61
C GLY A 259 3.22 13.04 -24.87
N LYS A 260 3.90 14.20 -24.81
CA LYS A 260 4.16 15.06 -25.98
C LYS A 260 5.15 14.44 -26.97
N GLN A 261 6.11 13.65 -26.49
CA GLN A 261 7.00 12.85 -27.35
C GLN A 261 6.27 11.66 -28.01
N GLY A 262 5.06 11.34 -27.54
CA GLY A 262 4.14 10.37 -28.13
C GLY A 262 3.96 9.08 -27.33
N ALA A 263 4.53 8.98 -26.12
CA ALA A 263 4.43 7.82 -25.24
C ALA A 263 2.98 7.37 -25.00
N ASP A 264 2.79 6.09 -24.74
CA ASP A 264 1.50 5.47 -24.48
C ASP A 264 1.21 5.33 -22.98
N ILE A 265 2.27 5.08 -22.20
CA ILE A 265 2.26 4.89 -20.76
C ILE A 265 3.46 5.65 -20.17
N VAL A 266 3.27 6.35 -19.06
CA VAL A 266 4.35 7.03 -18.32
C VAL A 266 4.20 6.72 -16.84
N PHE A 267 5.29 6.34 -16.18
CA PHE A 267 5.28 6.00 -14.76
C PHE A 267 6.60 6.39 -14.10
N GLY A 268 6.64 6.30 -12.77
CA GLY A 268 7.84 6.58 -11.98
C GLY A 268 7.52 6.68 -10.50
N SER A 269 8.53 7.03 -9.69
CA SER A 269 8.34 7.33 -8.28
C SER A 269 7.94 8.80 -8.05
N ALA A 270 6.97 9.03 -7.16
CA ALA A 270 6.66 10.37 -6.64
C ALA A 270 7.46 10.72 -5.36
N GLN A 271 8.43 9.87 -4.96
CA GLN A 271 9.20 10.01 -3.71
C GLN A 271 9.75 11.43 -3.52
N ARG A 272 10.38 11.98 -4.55
CA ARG A 272 11.07 13.27 -4.43
C ARG A 272 10.15 14.49 -4.32
N PHE A 273 8.84 14.29 -4.31
CA PHE A 273 7.86 15.30 -3.91
C PHE A 273 7.56 15.17 -2.41
N GLY A 274 8.60 15.41 -1.61
CA GLY A 274 8.49 15.56 -0.16
C GLY A 274 8.33 14.26 0.64
N VAL A 275 8.59 13.07 0.11
CA VAL A 275 8.53 11.82 0.89
C VAL A 275 9.95 11.30 1.18
N PRO A 276 10.38 11.07 2.44
CA PRO A 276 11.73 10.60 2.75
C PRO A 276 12.09 9.26 2.09
N MET A 277 13.38 8.98 1.85
CA MET A 277 13.84 7.75 1.17
C MET A 277 13.47 6.46 1.93
N GLY A 278 13.46 6.52 3.26
CA GLY A 278 12.94 5.46 4.13
C GLY A 278 13.59 4.09 3.95
N TYR A 279 14.85 4.06 3.51
CA TYR A 279 15.59 2.84 3.16
C TYR A 279 14.81 1.94 2.18
N GLY A 280 14.05 2.56 1.27
CA GLY A 280 13.32 1.90 0.19
C GLY A 280 11.87 2.34 0.04
N GLY A 281 11.25 2.84 1.12
CA GLY A 281 9.85 3.25 1.10
C GLY A 281 9.26 3.53 2.47
N PRO A 282 7.95 3.83 2.53
CA PRO A 282 7.00 3.70 1.42
C PRO A 282 6.97 4.93 0.50
N HIS A 283 6.72 4.72 -0.80
CA HIS A 283 6.58 5.80 -1.79
C HIS A 283 5.45 5.49 -2.76
N ALA A 284 4.66 6.49 -3.14
CA ALA A 284 3.68 6.31 -4.21
C ALA A 284 4.36 6.30 -5.57
N ALA A 285 4.13 5.25 -6.35
CA ALA A 285 4.42 5.29 -7.78
C ALA A 285 3.28 5.93 -8.55
N PHE A 286 3.59 6.86 -9.45
CA PHE A 286 2.61 7.41 -10.38
C PHE A 286 2.56 6.55 -11.64
N PHE A 287 1.39 6.47 -12.26
CA PHE A 287 1.16 5.71 -13.48
C PHE A 287 0.09 6.41 -14.31
N ALA A 288 0.44 6.81 -15.53
CA ALA A 288 -0.46 7.46 -16.47
C ALA A 288 -0.46 6.75 -17.82
N ALA A 289 -1.59 6.83 -18.52
CA ALA A 289 -1.79 6.25 -19.83
C ALA A 289 -2.73 7.13 -20.67
N LYS A 290 -2.80 6.85 -21.96
CA LYS A 290 -3.82 7.43 -22.85
C LYS A 290 -5.23 7.02 -22.46
N ASP A 291 -6.21 7.86 -22.75
CA ASP A 291 -7.64 7.59 -22.47
C ASP A 291 -8.11 6.27 -23.11
N GLU A 292 -7.61 5.94 -24.31
CA GLU A 292 -7.96 4.69 -25.01
C GLU A 292 -7.61 3.42 -24.21
N PHE A 293 -6.69 3.50 -23.25
CA PHE A 293 -6.27 2.37 -22.41
C PHE A 293 -6.91 2.35 -21.01
N LYS A 294 -7.83 3.27 -20.70
CA LYS A 294 -8.44 3.41 -19.36
C LYS A 294 -9.02 2.13 -18.76
N ARG A 295 -9.55 1.22 -19.59
CA ARG A 295 -10.11 -0.08 -19.15
C ARG A 295 -9.04 -1.09 -18.72
N SER A 296 -7.79 -0.89 -19.11
CA SER A 296 -6.65 -1.77 -18.83
C SER A 296 -5.74 -1.24 -17.73
N MET A 297 -6.02 -0.04 -17.22
CA MET A 297 -5.27 0.60 -16.14
C MET A 297 -5.24 -0.28 -14.88
N PRO A 298 -4.06 -0.47 -14.25
CA PRO A 298 -3.93 -1.07 -12.93
C PRO A 298 -4.33 -0.07 -11.83
N GLY A 299 -4.59 -0.59 -10.63
CA GLY A 299 -4.86 0.24 -9.45
C GLY A 299 -6.19 1.01 -9.49
N ARG A 300 -6.39 1.79 -8.42
CA ARG A 300 -7.56 2.65 -8.23
C ARG A 300 -7.47 3.88 -9.11
N ILE A 301 -8.62 4.45 -9.46
CA ILE A 301 -8.73 5.73 -10.17
C ILE A 301 -9.81 6.52 -9.45
N ILE A 302 -9.54 7.77 -9.12
CA ILE A 302 -10.55 8.70 -8.58
C ILE A 302 -11.24 9.39 -9.75
N GLY A 303 -12.56 9.44 -9.69
CA GLY A 303 -13.40 10.10 -10.66
C GLY A 303 -14.43 11.00 -10.00
N VAL A 304 -14.88 11.97 -10.78
CA VAL A 304 -15.91 12.93 -10.40
C VAL A 304 -17.27 12.37 -10.79
N SER A 305 -18.22 12.51 -9.88
CA SER A 305 -19.62 12.15 -10.05
C SER A 305 -20.51 13.23 -9.46
N LYS A 306 -21.79 12.91 -9.26
CA LYS A 306 -22.77 13.73 -8.55
C LYS A 306 -23.35 12.97 -7.36
N ASP A 307 -23.76 13.72 -6.36
CA ASP A 307 -24.58 13.19 -5.27
C ASP A 307 -26.08 13.28 -5.59
N ALA A 308 -26.93 12.69 -4.75
CA ALA A 308 -28.38 12.70 -4.91
C ALA A 308 -29.02 14.11 -4.86
N ALA A 309 -28.31 15.12 -4.35
CA ALA A 309 -28.73 16.52 -4.38
C ALA A 309 -28.23 17.26 -5.63
N GLY A 310 -27.47 16.59 -6.50
CA GLY A 310 -26.90 17.15 -7.73
C GLY A 310 -25.56 17.85 -7.56
N ASN A 311 -24.99 17.85 -6.34
CA ASN A 311 -23.68 18.44 -6.06
C ASN A 311 -22.57 17.58 -6.64
N THR A 312 -21.44 18.21 -6.97
CA THR A 312 -20.21 17.50 -7.35
C THR A 312 -19.69 16.64 -6.18
N ALA A 313 -19.39 15.37 -6.45
CA ALA A 313 -18.86 14.44 -5.44
C ALA A 313 -17.82 13.49 -6.06
N LEU A 314 -16.84 13.06 -5.26
CA LEU A 314 -15.73 12.21 -5.70
C LEU A 314 -15.95 10.74 -5.31
N ARG A 315 -15.47 9.81 -6.14
CA ARG A 315 -15.46 8.37 -5.83
C ARG A 315 -14.33 7.63 -6.55
N MET A 316 -14.13 6.35 -6.19
CA MET A 316 -13.30 5.44 -6.97
C MET A 316 -14.02 5.02 -8.25
N ALA A 317 -13.53 5.35 -9.43
CA ALA A 317 -14.13 5.08 -10.73
C ALA A 317 -13.67 3.75 -11.36
N MET A 318 -14.54 3.15 -12.19
CA MET A 318 -14.27 1.92 -12.95
C MET A 318 -13.76 0.76 -12.08
N GLN A 319 -14.38 0.55 -10.91
CA GLN A 319 -13.96 -0.46 -9.92
C GLN A 319 -14.02 -1.89 -10.46
N THR A 320 -14.79 -2.14 -11.53
CA THR A 320 -14.85 -3.45 -12.19
C THR A 320 -13.50 -3.93 -12.72
N ARG A 321 -12.47 -3.08 -12.83
CA ARG A 321 -11.10 -3.49 -13.20
C ARG A 321 -10.37 -4.23 -12.07
N GLU A 322 -10.81 -4.04 -10.83
CA GLU A 322 -10.08 -4.40 -9.62
C GLU A 322 -10.39 -5.81 -9.13
N GLN A 323 -9.48 -6.35 -8.31
CA GLN A 323 -9.48 -7.73 -7.81
C GLN A 323 -10.77 -8.14 -7.09
N HIS A 324 -11.40 -7.22 -6.35
CA HIS A 324 -12.57 -7.53 -5.52
C HIS A 324 -13.83 -7.80 -6.35
N ILE A 325 -13.86 -7.37 -7.63
CA ILE A 325 -14.95 -7.66 -8.58
C ILE A 325 -14.53 -8.71 -9.59
N ARG A 326 -13.36 -8.56 -10.23
CA ARG A 326 -12.95 -9.40 -11.37
C ARG A 326 -12.05 -10.57 -11.03
N ARG A 327 -11.58 -10.72 -9.79
CA ARG A 327 -10.79 -11.87 -9.33
C ARG A 327 -9.63 -12.19 -10.29
N GLU A 328 -9.51 -13.41 -10.81
CA GLU A 328 -8.46 -13.81 -11.76
C GLU A 328 -8.45 -13.00 -13.07
N LYS A 329 -9.56 -12.35 -13.42
CA LYS A 329 -9.69 -11.51 -14.63
C LYS A 329 -9.39 -10.04 -14.36
N ALA A 330 -8.99 -9.66 -13.14
CA ALA A 330 -8.61 -8.30 -12.82
C ALA A 330 -7.35 -7.88 -13.60
N ASN A 331 -7.14 -6.58 -13.75
CA ASN A 331 -5.98 -6.07 -14.49
C ASN A 331 -4.66 -6.24 -13.72
N SER A 332 -4.74 -6.37 -12.40
CA SER A 332 -3.64 -6.49 -11.43
C SER A 332 -4.18 -7.11 -10.15
N ASN A 333 -3.30 -7.67 -9.32
CA ASN A 333 -3.64 -8.15 -7.98
C ASN A 333 -3.61 -7.03 -6.91
N ILE A 334 -3.19 -5.82 -7.24
CA ILE A 334 -3.05 -4.71 -6.28
C ILE A 334 -4.38 -4.42 -5.55
N CYS A 335 -4.29 -4.20 -4.22
CA CYS A 335 -5.43 -3.86 -3.36
C CYS A 335 -5.09 -2.67 -2.45
N THR A 336 -4.21 -2.87 -1.47
CA THR A 336 -3.50 -1.80 -0.76
C THR A 336 -2.47 -1.20 -1.70
N SER A 337 -2.38 0.12 -1.75
CA SER A 337 -1.46 0.89 -2.58
C SER A 337 -0.60 1.81 -1.69
N GLN A 338 -0.46 3.10 -2.03
CA GLN A 338 0.40 4.06 -1.34
C GLN A 338 -0.31 5.42 -1.14
N VAL A 339 -1.60 5.38 -0.77
CA VAL A 339 -2.49 6.57 -0.72
C VAL A 339 -1.93 7.70 0.14
N LEU A 340 -1.48 7.43 1.36
CA LEU A 340 -0.95 8.46 2.25
C LEU A 340 0.23 9.21 1.59
N LEU A 341 1.10 8.49 0.88
CA LEU A 341 2.29 9.07 0.26
C LEU A 341 1.96 9.79 -1.04
N ALA A 342 0.96 9.30 -1.79
CA ALA A 342 0.41 10.01 -2.95
C ALA A 342 -0.19 11.36 -2.53
N ASN A 343 -0.90 11.38 -1.41
CA ASN A 343 -1.46 12.59 -0.86
C ASN A 343 -0.36 13.56 -0.38
N ILE A 344 0.70 13.08 0.28
CA ILE A 344 1.87 13.92 0.64
C ILE A 344 2.49 14.55 -0.63
N ALA A 345 2.71 13.75 -1.68
CA ALA A 345 3.24 14.25 -2.95
C ALA A 345 2.30 15.28 -3.62
N SER A 346 0.98 15.09 -3.51
CA SER A 346 0.00 16.05 -3.99
C SER A 346 0.07 17.38 -3.21
N LEU A 347 0.18 17.31 -1.88
CA LEU A 347 0.24 18.49 -1.02
C LEU A 347 1.58 19.22 -1.16
N TYR A 348 2.67 18.51 -1.41
CA TYR A 348 3.96 19.10 -1.77
C TYR A 348 3.82 19.96 -3.04
N ALA A 349 3.15 19.43 -4.08
CA ALA A 349 2.87 20.18 -5.30
C ALA A 349 1.93 21.37 -5.06
N VAL A 350 0.89 21.20 -4.22
CA VAL A 350 -0.01 22.29 -3.82
C VAL A 350 0.73 23.40 -3.06
N TYR A 351 1.63 23.04 -2.15
CA TYR A 351 2.36 23.98 -1.30
C TYR A 351 3.35 24.83 -2.10
N HIS A 352 4.12 24.19 -2.98
CA HIS A 352 5.13 24.87 -3.77
C HIS A 352 4.55 25.55 -5.02
N GLY A 353 3.49 24.98 -5.60
CA GLY A 353 2.95 25.39 -6.88
C GLY A 353 3.95 25.30 -8.04
N PRO A 354 3.54 25.65 -9.27
CA PRO A 354 4.42 25.57 -10.44
C PRO A 354 5.68 26.43 -10.31
N VAL A 355 5.59 27.60 -9.67
CA VAL A 355 6.73 28.53 -9.49
C VAL A 355 7.75 27.97 -8.49
N GLY A 356 7.29 27.44 -7.36
CA GLY A 356 8.16 26.87 -6.33
C GLY A 356 8.86 25.61 -6.83
N LEU A 357 8.12 24.70 -7.47
CA LEU A 357 8.69 23.50 -8.08
C LEU A 357 9.72 23.84 -9.15
N LYS A 358 9.44 24.82 -10.02
CA LYS A 358 10.40 25.27 -11.04
C LYS A 358 11.66 25.86 -10.41
N ARG A 359 11.55 26.58 -9.29
CA ARG A 359 12.72 27.07 -8.54
C ARG A 359 13.54 25.92 -7.96
N ILE A 360 12.89 24.89 -7.39
CA ILE A 360 13.57 23.71 -6.85
C ILE A 360 14.29 22.96 -7.97
N ALA A 361 13.60 22.61 -9.05
CA ALA A 361 14.19 21.91 -10.20
C ALA A 361 15.37 22.68 -10.81
N ASN A 362 15.23 23.99 -11.01
CA ASN A 362 16.33 24.82 -11.52
C ASN A 362 17.52 24.90 -10.55
N ARG A 363 17.29 24.89 -9.22
CA ARG A 363 18.37 24.88 -8.23
C ARG A 363 19.17 23.58 -8.29
N ILE A 364 18.47 22.44 -8.30
CA ILE A 364 19.10 21.11 -8.42
C ILE A 364 19.94 21.05 -9.70
N HIS A 365 19.32 21.44 -10.83
CA HIS A 365 20.00 21.44 -12.12
C HIS A 365 21.20 22.40 -12.16
N ARG A 366 21.07 23.63 -11.63
CA ARG A 366 22.15 24.62 -11.56
C ARG A 366 23.35 24.11 -10.77
N LEU A 367 23.12 23.49 -9.62
CA LEU A 367 24.20 22.90 -8.81
C LEU A 367 24.88 21.74 -9.54
N THR A 368 24.11 20.95 -10.29
CA THR A 368 24.62 19.85 -11.11
C THR A 368 25.51 20.39 -12.23
N ASP A 369 25.10 21.46 -12.91
CA ASP A 369 25.92 22.11 -13.91
C ASP A 369 27.20 22.74 -13.33
N ILE A 370 27.11 23.36 -12.15
CA ILE A 370 28.30 23.91 -11.46
C ILE A 370 29.30 22.78 -11.19
N LEU A 371 28.82 21.65 -10.68
CA LEU A 371 29.64 20.47 -10.45
C LEU A 371 30.26 19.99 -11.77
N ALA A 372 29.46 19.79 -12.81
CA ALA A 372 29.92 19.37 -14.13
C ALA A 372 31.01 20.29 -14.71
N ALA A 373 30.76 21.60 -14.73
CA ALA A 373 31.68 22.61 -15.25
C ALA A 373 33.01 22.62 -14.49
N GLY A 374 32.96 22.55 -13.16
CA GLY A 374 34.17 22.50 -12.32
C GLY A 374 35.00 21.24 -12.56
N LEU A 375 34.36 20.08 -12.71
CA LEU A 375 35.04 18.81 -13.01
C LEU A 375 35.69 18.83 -14.39
N GLN A 376 34.98 19.32 -15.41
CA GLN A 376 35.50 19.46 -16.77
C GLN A 376 36.66 20.45 -16.85
N GLN A 377 36.60 21.58 -16.13
CA GLN A 377 37.70 22.55 -16.04
C GLN A 377 38.99 21.92 -15.50
N LYS A 378 38.87 20.85 -14.70
CA LYS A 378 40.00 20.09 -14.13
C LYS A 378 40.32 18.80 -14.87
N GLY A 379 39.74 18.62 -16.05
CA GLY A 379 40.09 17.55 -16.98
C GLY A 379 39.38 16.22 -16.73
N LEU A 380 38.37 16.17 -15.85
CA LEU A 380 37.53 14.97 -15.71
C LEU A 380 36.53 14.91 -16.85
N LYS A 381 36.30 13.69 -17.35
CA LYS A 381 35.39 13.44 -18.46
C LYS A 381 34.03 12.99 -17.91
N LEU A 382 32.98 13.68 -18.34
CA LEU A 382 31.60 13.24 -18.14
C LEU A 382 31.23 12.33 -19.32
N ARG A 383 30.50 11.24 -19.05
CA ARG A 383 30.03 10.36 -20.13
C ARG A 383 28.97 11.01 -21.00
N HIS A 384 28.16 11.85 -20.36
CA HIS A 384 26.98 12.45 -20.95
C HIS A 384 27.15 13.97 -20.97
N ALA A 385 26.85 14.58 -22.11
CA ALA A 385 26.79 16.03 -22.24
C ALA A 385 25.43 16.59 -21.78
N HIS A 386 24.41 15.74 -21.71
CA HIS A 386 23.05 16.12 -21.39
C HIS A 386 22.51 15.38 -20.17
N TYR A 387 22.09 16.13 -19.17
CA TYR A 387 21.67 15.61 -17.88
C TYR A 387 20.76 16.61 -17.16
N PHE A 388 19.96 16.10 -16.20
CA PHE A 388 19.19 16.93 -15.29
C PHE A 388 19.95 17.15 -13.97
N ASP A 389 20.03 16.11 -13.14
CA ASP A 389 20.62 16.14 -11.80
C ASP A 389 21.72 15.08 -11.58
N THR A 390 21.94 14.22 -12.57
CA THR A 390 22.78 13.03 -12.45
C THR A 390 23.97 13.10 -13.39
N LEU A 391 25.18 12.98 -12.85
CA LEU A 391 26.43 12.92 -13.61
C LEU A 391 27.05 11.53 -13.51
N CYS A 392 27.54 11.02 -14.65
CA CYS A 392 28.43 9.87 -14.69
C CYS A 392 29.86 10.32 -15.05
N VAL A 393 30.74 10.28 -14.06
CA VAL A 393 32.09 10.87 -14.11
C VAL A 393 33.14 9.77 -14.23
N GLU A 394 33.93 9.79 -15.30
CA GLU A 394 35.07 8.88 -15.46
C GLU A 394 36.19 9.28 -14.50
N VAL A 395 36.72 8.30 -13.76
CA VAL A 395 37.77 8.51 -12.75
C VAL A 395 38.90 7.49 -12.95
N ALA A 396 40.15 7.96 -12.95
CA ALA A 396 41.31 7.10 -13.18
C ALA A 396 41.58 6.16 -11.98
N ASP A 397 41.48 6.69 -10.76
CA ASP A 397 41.61 5.94 -9.51
C ASP A 397 40.29 6.00 -8.73
N LYS A 398 39.38 5.10 -9.08
CA LYS A 398 38.07 4.99 -8.45
C LYS A 398 38.17 4.66 -6.95
N ALA A 399 39.13 3.82 -6.56
CA ALA A 399 39.29 3.43 -5.16
C ALA A 399 39.67 4.62 -4.28
N ALA A 400 40.58 5.48 -4.75
CA ALA A 400 40.95 6.70 -4.04
C ALA A 400 39.78 7.70 -3.93
N VAL A 401 38.95 7.82 -4.97
CA VAL A 401 37.74 8.67 -4.92
C VAL A 401 36.75 8.14 -3.88
N LEU A 402 36.47 6.84 -3.89
CA LEU A 402 35.54 6.22 -2.93
C LEU A 402 36.07 6.31 -1.49
N ALA A 403 37.38 6.15 -1.27
CA ALA A 403 37.98 6.32 0.05
C ALA A 403 37.85 7.77 0.56
N ARG A 404 38.01 8.78 -0.31
CA ARG A 404 37.75 10.18 0.07
C ARG A 404 36.26 10.45 0.32
N ALA A 405 35.38 9.84 -0.47
CA ALA A 405 33.93 9.96 -0.28
C ALA A 405 33.51 9.38 1.09
N GLU A 406 33.99 8.18 1.42
CA GLU A 406 33.73 7.54 2.71
C GLU A 406 34.27 8.37 3.88
N ALA A 407 35.50 8.89 3.77
CA ALA A 407 36.09 9.77 4.79
C ALA A 407 35.31 11.09 4.97
N ALA A 408 34.56 11.51 3.96
CA ALA A 408 33.68 12.68 3.98
C ALA A 408 32.22 12.33 4.32
N GLU A 409 31.93 11.07 4.66
CA GLU A 409 30.57 10.57 4.92
C GLU A 409 29.61 10.77 3.74
N ILE A 410 30.11 10.53 2.51
CA ILE A 410 29.40 10.67 1.25
C ILE A 410 29.30 9.32 0.54
N ASN A 411 28.09 8.98 0.06
CA ASN A 411 27.90 7.84 -0.85
C ASN A 411 27.80 8.32 -2.30
N LEU A 412 28.57 7.68 -3.19
CA LEU A 412 28.45 7.81 -4.65
C LEU A 412 27.96 6.49 -5.23
N ARG A 413 27.35 6.52 -6.42
CA ARG A 413 27.02 5.28 -7.15
C ARG A 413 28.30 4.63 -7.68
N SER A 414 28.62 3.44 -7.17
CA SER A 414 29.93 2.80 -7.33
C SER A 414 29.93 1.51 -8.17
N ASP A 415 28.81 1.08 -8.74
CA ASP A 415 28.70 -0.12 -9.60
C ASP A 415 29.18 0.12 -11.05
N ILE A 416 29.36 1.38 -11.46
CA ILE A 416 29.68 1.73 -12.85
C ILE A 416 31.17 1.51 -13.16
N HIS A 417 31.51 0.71 -14.17
CA HIS A 417 32.90 0.43 -14.56
C HIS A 417 33.70 1.73 -14.83
N ASN A 418 34.88 1.93 -14.22
CA ASN A 418 35.76 3.12 -14.38
C ASN A 418 35.10 4.50 -14.19
N ALA A 419 33.94 4.56 -13.54
CA ALA A 419 33.23 5.81 -13.26
C ALA A 419 32.50 5.76 -11.92
N VAL A 420 32.05 6.93 -11.47
CA VAL A 420 31.10 7.09 -10.37
C VAL A 420 29.88 7.85 -10.86
N GLY A 421 28.69 7.46 -10.37
CA GLY A 421 27.46 8.22 -10.57
C GLY A 421 27.20 9.14 -9.39
N ILE A 422 26.69 10.34 -9.68
CA ILE A 422 26.42 11.39 -8.69
C ILE A 422 25.09 12.03 -9.03
N THR A 423 24.08 11.79 -8.21
CA THR A 423 22.74 12.37 -8.36
C THR A 423 22.54 13.43 -7.29
N LEU A 424 22.42 14.70 -7.68
CA LEU A 424 22.12 15.78 -6.76
C LEU A 424 20.62 15.89 -6.52
N ASP A 425 20.25 16.58 -5.45
CA ASP A 425 18.86 16.62 -5.00
C ASP A 425 18.48 17.93 -4.31
N GLU A 426 17.23 17.99 -3.82
CA GLU A 426 16.68 19.19 -3.20
C GLU A 426 17.48 19.63 -1.97
N THR A 427 18.14 18.72 -1.26
CA THR A 427 18.89 19.02 -0.03
C THR A 427 20.30 19.54 -0.30
N THR A 428 20.80 19.39 -1.52
CA THR A 428 22.16 19.75 -1.90
C THR A 428 22.41 21.26 -1.76
N THR A 429 23.51 21.62 -1.10
CA THR A 429 23.97 23.01 -0.91
C THR A 429 25.24 23.33 -1.70
N ARG A 430 25.68 24.60 -1.66
CA ARG A 430 26.97 25.02 -2.24
C ARG A 430 28.14 24.32 -1.56
N GLU A 431 28.07 24.13 -0.25
CA GLU A 431 29.07 23.44 0.56
C GLU A 431 29.17 21.97 0.17
N ASN A 432 28.04 21.32 -0.11
CA ASN A 432 28.03 19.95 -0.62
C ASN A 432 28.74 19.83 -1.98
N VAL A 433 28.50 20.76 -2.90
CA VAL A 433 29.21 20.79 -4.20
C VAL A 433 30.71 21.00 -4.00
N ALA A 434 31.12 21.86 -3.07
CA ALA A 434 32.54 22.04 -2.73
C ALA A 434 33.16 20.75 -2.17
N GLN A 435 32.45 20.03 -1.30
CA GLN A 435 32.90 18.73 -0.80
C GLN A 435 33.02 17.69 -1.93
N LEU A 436 32.09 17.67 -2.89
CA LEU A 436 32.17 16.79 -4.05
C LEU A 436 33.39 17.11 -4.93
N PHE A 437 33.78 18.37 -5.08
CA PHE A 437 35.07 18.71 -5.73
C PHE A 437 36.26 18.14 -4.97
N ASN A 438 36.30 18.25 -3.64
CA ASN A 438 37.38 17.66 -2.83
C ASN A 438 37.41 16.13 -2.97
N VAL A 439 36.24 15.48 -2.95
CA VAL A 439 36.12 14.03 -3.14
C VAL A 439 36.64 13.61 -4.52
N LEU A 440 36.31 14.33 -5.59
CA LEU A 440 36.68 13.92 -6.95
C LEU A 440 38.09 14.36 -7.38
N LEU A 441 38.57 15.49 -6.89
CA LEU A 441 39.78 16.17 -7.37
C LEU A 441 40.89 16.30 -6.31
N GLY A 442 40.56 16.13 -5.03
CA GLY A 442 41.41 16.50 -3.89
C GLY A 442 41.37 18.00 -3.57
N ASP A 443 41.89 18.37 -2.39
CA ASP A 443 41.67 19.70 -1.78
C ASP A 443 42.37 20.88 -2.49
N SER A 444 43.31 20.60 -3.39
CA SER A 444 44.10 21.62 -4.10
C SER A 444 43.53 22.01 -5.47
N HIS A 445 42.23 21.77 -5.69
CA HIS A 445 41.59 22.01 -6.98
C HIS A 445 41.44 23.51 -7.32
N GLY A 446 41.27 24.40 -6.33
CA GLY A 446 41.19 25.86 -6.54
C GLY A 446 40.00 26.33 -7.39
N LEU A 447 38.89 25.57 -7.40
CA LEU A 447 37.64 25.97 -8.06
C LEU A 447 36.87 26.92 -7.14
N ASN A 448 36.15 27.87 -7.76
CA ASN A 448 35.32 28.84 -7.04
C ASN A 448 33.87 28.73 -7.53
N ILE A 449 32.96 28.35 -6.63
CA ILE A 449 31.54 28.11 -6.96
C ILE A 449 30.86 29.37 -7.51
N GLU A 450 31.14 30.57 -6.96
CA GLU A 450 30.51 31.81 -7.44
C GLU A 450 30.91 32.17 -8.87
N THR A 451 32.14 31.81 -9.26
CA THR A 451 32.62 32.02 -10.62
C THR A 451 31.94 31.04 -11.58
N LEU A 452 31.92 29.75 -11.22
CA LEU A 452 31.25 28.71 -11.99
C LEU A 452 29.75 28.99 -12.14
N ASP A 453 29.07 29.41 -11.06
CA ASP A 453 27.65 29.77 -11.09
C ASP A 453 27.38 30.89 -12.10
N LYS A 454 28.19 31.95 -12.11
CA LYS A 454 28.07 33.04 -13.08
C LYS A 454 28.28 32.55 -14.51
N ASP A 455 29.28 31.73 -14.75
CA ASP A 455 29.60 31.23 -16.09
C ASP A 455 28.46 30.35 -16.63
N VAL A 456 28.01 29.39 -15.83
CA VAL A 456 26.90 28.50 -16.20
C VAL A 456 25.60 29.31 -16.31
N ALA A 457 25.37 30.35 -15.50
CA ALA A 457 24.16 31.17 -15.56
C ALA A 457 24.01 31.91 -16.90
N LEU A 458 25.13 32.18 -17.59
CA LEU A 458 25.14 32.84 -18.89
C LEU A 458 24.93 31.86 -20.06
N ASP A 459 25.41 30.62 -19.97
CA ASP A 459 25.40 29.67 -21.09
C ASP A 459 25.31 28.20 -20.64
N SER A 460 24.21 27.81 -19.98
CA SER A 460 23.91 26.39 -19.74
C SER A 460 23.31 25.73 -20.99
N ARG A 461 23.87 24.58 -21.40
CA ARG A 461 23.43 23.78 -22.55
C ARG A 461 23.27 22.29 -22.24
N SER A 462 23.27 21.94 -20.95
CA SER A 462 23.17 20.55 -20.50
C SER A 462 21.78 19.97 -20.77
N ILE A 463 20.69 20.73 -20.64
CA ILE A 463 19.40 20.32 -21.20
C ILE A 463 19.33 20.75 -22.67
N GLN A 464 19.03 19.80 -23.57
CA GLN A 464 18.83 20.07 -24.99
C GLN A 464 17.64 21.00 -25.20
N GLN A 465 17.74 21.92 -26.17
CA GLN A 465 16.66 22.89 -26.45
C GLN A 465 15.33 22.21 -26.85
N SER A 466 15.37 21.05 -27.52
CA SER A 466 14.16 20.27 -27.87
C SER A 466 13.50 19.61 -26.65
N MET A 467 14.27 19.43 -25.58
CA MET A 467 13.83 18.80 -24.34
C MET A 467 13.45 19.80 -23.26
N LEU A 468 13.61 21.10 -23.49
CA LEU A 468 13.13 22.13 -22.55
C LEU A 468 11.61 22.25 -22.65
N ARG A 469 10.94 22.13 -21.49
CA ARG A 469 9.50 22.27 -21.37
C ARG A 469 9.04 23.69 -21.68
N ASP A 470 8.04 23.80 -22.54
CA ASP A 470 7.48 25.07 -23.03
C ASP A 470 6.03 25.33 -22.63
N ASP A 471 5.33 24.35 -22.07
CA ASP A 471 3.96 24.46 -21.57
C ASP A 471 3.87 24.76 -20.08
N ALA A 472 2.74 25.34 -19.69
CA ALA A 472 2.39 25.54 -18.29
C ALA A 472 1.97 24.23 -17.62
N ILE A 473 2.37 24.05 -16.37
CA ILE A 473 1.97 22.93 -15.50
C ILE A 473 1.19 23.45 -14.30
N LEU A 474 0.37 22.59 -13.70
CA LEU A 474 -0.32 22.84 -12.44
C LEU A 474 -1.13 24.14 -12.48
N THR A 475 -1.83 24.35 -13.60
CA THR A 475 -2.62 25.57 -13.84
C THR A 475 -3.91 25.61 -13.05
N HIS A 476 -4.36 24.46 -12.55
CA HIS A 476 -5.54 24.38 -11.70
C HIS A 476 -5.36 25.26 -10.44
N PRO A 477 -6.37 26.04 -10.03
CA PRO A 477 -6.24 26.94 -8.89
C PRO A 477 -5.83 26.31 -7.56
N VAL A 478 -6.08 25.01 -7.36
CA VAL A 478 -5.65 24.30 -6.13
C VAL A 478 -4.13 24.44 -5.91
N PHE A 479 -3.33 24.41 -6.97
CA PHE A 479 -1.86 24.53 -6.91
C PHE A 479 -1.37 25.98 -6.81
N ASN A 480 -2.29 26.96 -6.74
CA ASN A 480 -1.99 28.38 -6.82
C ASN A 480 -2.60 29.20 -5.65
N ARG A 481 -3.21 28.53 -4.66
CA ARG A 481 -3.95 29.20 -3.56
C ARG A 481 -3.39 28.96 -2.15
N TYR A 482 -2.64 27.88 -1.92
CA TYR A 482 -2.30 27.42 -0.56
C TYR A 482 -0.79 27.42 -0.29
N HIS A 483 -0.12 28.54 -0.59
CA HIS A 483 1.35 28.64 -0.52
C HIS A 483 1.86 29.14 0.83
N SER A 484 1.04 29.88 1.59
CA SER A 484 1.40 30.20 2.97
C SER A 484 1.16 28.98 3.87
N GLU A 485 1.96 28.84 4.93
CA GLU A 485 1.80 27.75 5.89
C GLU A 485 0.39 27.75 6.52
N THR A 486 -0.16 28.93 6.83
CA THR A 486 -1.52 29.08 7.36
C THR A 486 -2.59 28.58 6.39
N GLU A 487 -2.47 28.89 5.10
CA GLU A 487 -3.42 28.42 4.08
C GLU A 487 -3.31 26.92 3.87
N MET A 488 -2.09 26.38 3.84
CA MET A 488 -1.84 24.94 3.73
C MET A 488 -2.41 24.18 4.93
N MET A 489 -2.17 24.66 6.17
CA MET A 489 -2.79 24.09 7.38
C MET A 489 -4.32 24.08 7.29
N ARG A 490 -4.93 25.19 6.86
CA ARG A 490 -6.39 25.28 6.70
C ARG A 490 -6.90 24.34 5.60
N TYR A 491 -6.17 24.20 4.49
CA TYR A 491 -6.54 23.29 3.42
C TYR A 491 -6.52 21.84 3.89
N MET A 492 -5.42 21.37 4.48
CA MET A 492 -5.34 20.01 5.04
C MET A 492 -6.43 19.75 6.07
N HIS A 493 -6.64 20.67 7.00
CA HIS A 493 -7.71 20.51 7.99
C HIS A 493 -9.11 20.50 7.36
N SER A 494 -9.33 21.29 6.30
CA SER A 494 -10.61 21.29 5.57
C SER A 494 -10.88 19.97 4.85
N LEU A 495 -9.83 19.26 4.40
CA LEU A 495 -9.95 17.92 3.82
C LEU A 495 -10.15 16.87 4.90
N GLU A 496 -9.32 16.89 5.96
CA GLU A 496 -9.40 15.99 7.11
C GLU A 496 -10.82 15.94 7.69
N ARG A 497 -11.48 17.09 7.84
CA ARG A 497 -12.86 17.18 8.35
C ARG A 497 -13.91 16.48 7.49
N LYS A 498 -13.62 16.20 6.23
CA LYS A 498 -14.52 15.48 5.30
C LYS A 498 -14.35 13.97 5.38
N ASP A 499 -13.44 13.49 6.21
CA ASP A 499 -13.06 12.09 6.30
C ASP A 499 -13.39 11.56 7.69
N LEU A 500 -14.06 10.40 7.76
CA LEU A 500 -14.23 9.67 9.01
C LEU A 500 -13.03 8.74 9.22
N ALA A 501 -12.37 8.87 10.38
CA ALA A 501 -11.15 8.15 10.75
C ALA A 501 -11.24 7.60 12.20
N LEU A 502 -10.25 6.82 12.65
CA LEU A 502 -10.29 6.14 13.96
C LEU A 502 -10.17 7.08 15.16
N ASN A 503 -9.76 8.33 14.94
CA ASN A 503 -9.80 9.36 15.99
C ASN A 503 -11.23 9.88 16.28
N GLN A 504 -12.25 9.38 15.58
CA GLN A 504 -13.64 9.79 15.74
C GLN A 504 -14.58 8.64 16.16
N ALA A 505 -14.46 7.48 15.51
CA ALA A 505 -15.31 6.32 15.79
C ALA A 505 -14.68 5.02 15.30
N MET A 506 -15.19 3.89 15.81
CA MET A 506 -14.86 2.58 15.27
C MET A 506 -15.18 2.51 13.77
N ILE A 507 -14.28 1.91 12.99
CA ILE A 507 -14.49 1.56 11.58
C ILE A 507 -14.48 0.02 11.48
N PRO A 508 -15.63 -0.67 11.61
CA PRO A 508 -15.66 -2.12 11.80
C PRO A 508 -15.57 -2.90 10.47
N LEU A 509 -14.61 -2.55 9.61
CA LEU A 509 -14.40 -3.17 8.31
C LEU A 509 -13.87 -4.60 8.45
N GLY A 510 -14.71 -5.59 8.14
CA GLY A 510 -14.30 -6.99 8.00
C GLY A 510 -13.10 -7.18 7.07
N SER A 511 -12.21 -8.11 7.43
CA SER A 511 -10.94 -8.42 6.76
C SER A 511 -9.96 -7.26 6.69
N CYS A 512 -10.12 -6.20 7.50
CA CYS A 512 -9.25 -5.03 7.49
C CYS A 512 -8.52 -4.79 8.80
N THR A 513 -9.01 -5.33 9.92
CA THR A 513 -8.41 -5.17 11.26
C THR A 513 -8.06 -3.71 11.56
N MET A 514 -9.08 -2.86 11.65
CA MET A 514 -8.96 -1.43 11.94
C MET A 514 -8.61 -1.17 13.43
N LYS A 515 -7.49 -1.74 13.89
CA LYS A 515 -7.01 -1.64 15.28
C LYS A 515 -6.27 -0.33 15.54
N LEU A 516 -5.87 -0.12 16.79
CA LEU A 516 -5.03 1.01 17.19
C LEU A 516 -3.72 1.06 16.38
N ASN A 517 -3.39 2.25 15.88
CA ASN A 517 -2.05 2.62 15.42
C ASN A 517 -1.45 3.55 16.49
N ALA A 518 -0.68 3.02 17.44
CA ALA A 518 -0.33 3.77 18.64
C ALA A 518 0.72 4.86 18.33
N ALA A 519 0.64 5.99 19.04
CA ALA A 519 1.59 7.09 18.86
C ALA A 519 3.04 6.64 19.09
N ALA A 520 3.29 5.78 20.09
CA ALA A 520 4.61 5.21 20.35
C ALA A 520 5.14 4.36 19.18
N GLU A 521 4.26 3.68 18.45
CA GLU A 521 4.63 2.88 17.27
C GLU A 521 4.92 3.76 16.06
N MET A 522 4.23 4.90 15.94
CA MET A 522 4.35 5.84 14.83
C MET A 522 5.57 6.78 14.93
N ILE A 523 5.97 7.21 16.14
CA ILE A 523 7.09 8.15 16.36
C ILE A 523 8.39 7.76 15.60
N PRO A 524 8.83 6.48 15.57
CA PRO A 524 10.10 6.12 14.94
C PRO A 524 10.14 6.31 13.41
N ILE A 525 9.01 6.33 12.71
CA ILE A 525 9.02 6.38 11.24
C ILE A 525 9.51 7.73 10.70
N THR A 526 9.49 8.78 11.54
CA THR A 526 9.98 10.13 11.23
C THR A 526 11.34 10.42 11.85
N TRP A 527 11.97 9.44 12.51
CA TRP A 527 13.36 9.58 12.95
C TRP A 527 14.29 9.60 11.73
N PRO A 528 15.18 10.59 11.61
CA PRO A 528 16.12 10.67 10.50
C PRO A 528 16.95 9.39 10.28
N GLU A 529 17.27 8.68 11.36
CA GLU A 529 18.03 7.42 11.31
C GLU A 529 17.29 6.27 10.61
N PHE A 530 15.97 6.36 10.44
CA PHE A 530 15.19 5.47 9.59
C PHE A 530 14.74 6.18 8.30
N ALA A 531 14.20 7.38 8.41
CA ALA A 531 13.58 8.09 7.29
C ALA A 531 14.55 8.50 6.17
N GLU A 532 15.83 8.75 6.45
CA GLU A 532 16.74 9.38 5.48
C GLU A 532 17.76 8.44 4.82
N LEU A 533 17.83 7.17 5.22
CA LEU A 533 18.80 6.26 4.61
C LEU A 533 18.41 5.91 3.17
N HIS A 534 19.40 5.91 2.29
CA HIS A 534 19.25 5.46 0.90
C HIS A 534 19.16 3.92 0.86
N PRO A 535 18.20 3.29 0.13
CA PRO A 535 18.02 1.84 0.12
C PRO A 535 19.25 1.05 -0.34
N PHE A 536 20.09 1.67 -1.14
CA PHE A 536 21.30 1.08 -1.71
C PHE A 536 22.61 1.59 -1.09
N CYS A 537 22.57 2.20 0.11
CA CYS A 537 23.80 2.51 0.82
C CYS A 537 24.57 1.22 1.17
N PRO A 538 25.90 1.29 1.38
CA PRO A 538 26.67 0.15 1.87
C PRO A 538 26.02 -0.47 3.13
N PRO A 539 25.85 -1.81 3.20
CA PRO A 539 25.11 -2.47 4.28
C PRO A 539 25.61 -2.14 5.70
N GLU A 540 26.91 -1.91 5.86
CA GLU A 540 27.52 -1.52 7.14
C GLU A 540 27.08 -0.14 7.65
N GLN A 541 26.41 0.67 6.81
CA GLN A 541 25.80 1.93 7.21
C GLN A 541 24.37 1.73 7.76
N ALA A 542 23.75 0.58 7.52
CA ALA A 542 22.37 0.27 7.88
C ALA A 542 22.28 -0.78 9.01
N GLU A 543 23.29 -0.86 9.89
CA GLU A 543 23.36 -1.87 10.94
C GLU A 543 22.14 -1.86 11.89
N GLY A 544 21.62 -0.68 12.22
CA GLY A 544 20.41 -0.52 13.02
C GLY A 544 19.17 -1.08 12.31
N TYR A 545 19.05 -0.84 11.00
CA TYR A 545 18.01 -1.46 10.18
C TYR A 545 18.12 -2.99 10.19
N HIS A 546 19.32 -3.53 9.94
CA HIS A 546 19.53 -4.97 9.90
C HIS A 546 19.23 -5.64 11.24
N GLN A 547 19.61 -5.02 12.36
CA GLN A 547 19.24 -5.52 13.69
C GLN A 547 17.71 -5.52 13.90
N MET A 548 17.04 -4.39 13.63
CA MET A 548 15.58 -4.27 13.81
C MET A 548 14.82 -5.27 12.94
N ILE A 549 15.20 -5.40 11.66
CA ILE A 549 14.60 -6.34 10.70
C ILE A 549 14.84 -7.78 11.13
N SER A 550 16.04 -8.12 11.61
CA SER A 550 16.34 -9.46 12.13
C SER A 550 15.47 -9.79 13.35
N GLN A 551 15.37 -8.89 14.32
CA GLN A 551 14.52 -9.08 15.51
C GLN A 551 13.04 -9.26 15.13
N LEU A 552 12.54 -8.41 14.23
CA LEU A 552 11.18 -8.53 13.72
C LEU A 552 10.96 -9.87 12.99
N SER A 553 11.90 -10.27 12.13
CA SER A 553 11.83 -11.53 11.40
C SER A 553 11.82 -12.74 12.35
N ASP A 554 12.65 -12.73 13.39
CA ASP A 554 12.69 -13.78 14.41
C ASP A 554 11.36 -13.90 15.18
N TRP A 555 10.75 -12.76 15.53
CA TRP A 555 9.44 -12.76 16.17
C TRP A 555 8.36 -13.27 15.22
N LEU A 556 8.34 -12.82 13.96
CA LEU A 556 7.35 -13.27 12.98
C LEU A 556 7.48 -14.77 12.70
N VAL A 557 8.70 -15.31 12.60
CA VAL A 557 8.97 -16.76 12.52
C VAL A 557 8.31 -17.50 13.68
N LYS A 558 8.51 -17.05 14.92
CA LYS A 558 7.94 -17.69 16.11
C LYS A 558 6.41 -17.60 16.15
N LEU A 559 5.84 -16.44 15.83
CA LEU A 559 4.39 -16.22 15.84
C LEU A 559 3.67 -17.04 14.76
N THR A 560 4.33 -17.27 13.63
CA THR A 560 3.75 -17.97 12.49
C THR A 560 4.09 -19.47 12.43
N GLY A 561 5.10 -19.92 13.17
CA GLY A 561 5.57 -21.30 13.15
C GLY A 561 6.28 -21.69 11.84
N TYR A 562 6.79 -20.70 11.10
CA TYR A 562 7.63 -20.89 9.92
C TYR A 562 9.11 -21.02 10.31
N ASP A 563 9.99 -21.14 9.31
CA ASP A 563 11.44 -21.29 9.53
C ASP A 563 12.24 -20.08 9.05
N ALA A 564 11.69 -19.29 8.12
CA ALA A 564 12.31 -18.07 7.59
C ALA A 564 11.27 -17.02 7.17
N VAL A 565 11.68 -15.76 7.06
CA VAL A 565 10.84 -14.65 6.58
C VAL A 565 11.54 -13.88 5.45
N CYS A 566 10.80 -13.54 4.39
CA CYS A 566 11.23 -12.56 3.40
C CYS A 566 10.42 -11.26 3.57
N MET A 567 11.13 -10.17 3.83
CA MET A 567 10.55 -8.85 4.14
C MET A 567 10.29 -7.98 2.89
N GLN A 568 10.71 -8.42 1.70
CA GLN A 568 10.65 -7.61 0.49
C GLN A 568 9.24 -7.18 0.04
N PRO A 569 8.18 -8.02 0.09
CA PRO A 569 6.90 -7.66 -0.51
C PRO A 569 6.23 -6.50 0.24
N ASN A 570 5.90 -5.43 -0.49
CA ASN A 570 5.39 -4.16 0.05
C ASN A 570 3.84 -4.06 0.06
N SER A 571 3.13 -5.18 -0.03
CA SER A 571 1.68 -5.29 0.21
C SER A 571 1.29 -6.76 0.39
N GLY A 572 0.10 -7.04 0.94
CA GLY A 572 -0.38 -8.42 1.07
C GLY A 572 -0.47 -9.16 -0.26
N ALA A 573 -1.00 -8.51 -1.30
CA ALA A 573 -1.07 -9.08 -2.66
C ALA A 573 0.33 -9.37 -3.25
N GLN A 574 1.33 -8.54 -2.96
CA GLN A 574 2.72 -8.84 -3.34
C GLN A 574 3.29 -10.01 -2.53
N GLY A 575 2.88 -10.17 -1.27
CA GLY A 575 3.22 -11.35 -0.46
C GLY A 575 2.59 -12.64 -1.00
N GLU A 576 1.35 -12.60 -1.49
CA GLU A 576 0.74 -13.69 -2.25
C GLU A 576 1.57 -14.05 -3.47
N TYR A 577 1.84 -13.07 -4.34
CA TYR A 577 2.66 -13.29 -5.53
C TYR A 577 4.04 -13.87 -5.18
N ALA A 578 4.74 -13.32 -4.19
CA ALA A 578 6.05 -13.78 -3.74
C ALA A 578 6.02 -15.22 -3.19
N GLY A 579 5.01 -15.59 -2.41
CA GLY A 579 4.87 -16.95 -1.90
C GLY A 579 4.56 -17.96 -3.00
N LEU A 580 3.73 -17.59 -3.98
CA LEU A 580 3.44 -18.43 -5.14
C LEU A 580 4.66 -18.59 -6.06
N LEU A 581 5.49 -17.56 -6.21
CA LEU A 581 6.79 -17.67 -6.88
C LEU A 581 7.71 -18.66 -6.16
N ALA A 582 7.81 -18.59 -4.82
CA ALA A 582 8.63 -19.53 -4.05
C ALA A 582 8.16 -20.98 -4.24
N ILE A 583 6.84 -21.22 -4.25
CA ILE A 583 6.26 -22.53 -4.56
C ILE A 583 6.61 -22.99 -5.97
N ARG A 584 6.47 -22.09 -6.96
CA ARG A 584 6.79 -22.39 -8.36
C ARG A 584 8.25 -22.79 -8.55
N HIS A 585 9.18 -21.96 -8.06
CA HIS A 585 10.62 -22.25 -8.15
C HIS A 585 10.99 -23.52 -7.37
N TYR A 586 10.32 -23.81 -6.26
CA TYR A 586 10.48 -25.08 -5.54
C TYR A 586 10.08 -26.29 -6.40
N HIS A 587 8.95 -26.22 -7.10
CA HIS A 587 8.54 -27.26 -8.05
C HIS A 587 9.54 -27.40 -9.20
N GLU A 588 9.97 -26.29 -9.80
CA GLU A 588 10.98 -26.27 -10.87
C GLU A 588 12.30 -26.90 -10.44
N SER A 589 12.77 -26.62 -9.22
CA SER A 589 14.00 -27.19 -8.66
C SER A 589 13.98 -28.72 -8.55
N ARG A 590 12.78 -29.31 -8.53
CA ARG A 590 12.53 -30.76 -8.46
C ARG A 590 12.19 -31.37 -9.83
N ASN A 591 12.32 -30.58 -10.90
CA ASN A 591 11.87 -30.92 -12.27
C ASN A 591 10.35 -31.14 -12.38
N GLU A 592 9.58 -30.52 -11.48
CA GLU A 592 8.12 -30.56 -11.45
C GLU A 592 7.47 -29.22 -11.86
N GLY A 593 8.19 -28.38 -12.61
CA GLY A 593 7.72 -27.05 -13.05
C GLY A 593 6.45 -27.07 -13.94
N HIS A 594 5.99 -28.25 -14.36
CA HIS A 594 4.70 -28.43 -15.04
C HIS A 594 3.50 -28.31 -14.07
N ARG A 595 3.73 -28.30 -12.75
CA ARG A 595 2.69 -28.13 -11.74
C ARG A 595 2.25 -26.67 -11.64
N ASP A 596 1.18 -26.33 -12.34
CA ASP A 596 0.64 -24.97 -12.47
C ASP A 596 -0.81 -24.81 -11.95
N ILE A 597 -1.45 -25.88 -11.45
CA ILE A 597 -2.82 -25.79 -10.92
C ILE A 597 -2.81 -25.24 -9.49
N CYS A 598 -3.53 -24.14 -9.28
CA CYS A 598 -3.77 -23.53 -7.98
C CYS A 598 -5.24 -23.72 -7.58
N LEU A 599 -5.48 -24.50 -6.54
CA LEU A 599 -6.80 -24.68 -5.94
C LEU A 599 -7.15 -23.45 -5.09
N ILE A 600 -8.33 -22.87 -5.29
CA ILE A 600 -8.76 -21.68 -4.54
C ILE A 600 -10.22 -21.85 -4.09
N PRO A 601 -10.53 -21.84 -2.78
CA PRO A 601 -11.91 -21.85 -2.30
C PRO A 601 -12.73 -20.68 -2.85
N ALA A 602 -14.01 -20.90 -3.12
CA ALA A 602 -14.92 -19.88 -3.63
C ALA A 602 -15.03 -18.65 -2.69
N SER A 603 -14.78 -18.83 -1.40
CA SER A 603 -14.79 -17.79 -0.36
C SER A 603 -13.52 -16.92 -0.34
N ALA A 604 -12.43 -17.33 -1.00
CA ALA A 604 -11.15 -16.62 -0.92
C ALA A 604 -11.26 -15.17 -1.42
N HIS A 605 -10.41 -14.30 -0.86
CA HIS A 605 -10.28 -12.91 -1.27
C HIS A 605 -9.93 -12.79 -2.76
N GLY A 606 -10.33 -11.68 -3.40
CA GLY A 606 -10.16 -11.50 -4.85
C GLY A 606 -8.69 -11.37 -5.28
N THR A 607 -7.79 -11.05 -4.36
CA THR A 607 -6.34 -11.03 -4.58
C THR A 607 -5.79 -12.41 -4.86
N ASN A 608 -6.23 -13.45 -4.14
CA ASN A 608 -5.72 -14.82 -4.29
C ASN A 608 -5.77 -15.32 -5.76
N PRO A 609 -6.93 -15.31 -6.45
CA PRO A 609 -6.99 -15.72 -7.85
C PRO A 609 -6.26 -14.74 -8.80
N ALA A 610 -6.20 -13.45 -8.48
CA ALA A 610 -5.43 -12.48 -9.28
C ALA A 610 -3.91 -12.73 -9.17
N SER A 611 -3.41 -13.00 -7.97
CA SER A 611 -2.01 -13.34 -7.67
C SER A 611 -1.62 -14.68 -8.28
N ALA A 612 -2.50 -15.69 -8.23
CA ALA A 612 -2.28 -16.97 -8.91
C ALA A 612 -2.18 -16.82 -10.42
N HIS A 613 -3.11 -16.08 -11.04
CA HIS A 613 -3.04 -15.79 -12.47
C HIS A 613 -1.74 -15.04 -12.84
N MET A 614 -1.36 -14.05 -12.02
CA MET A 614 -0.15 -13.26 -12.18
C MET A 614 1.14 -14.08 -11.99
N ALA A 615 1.12 -15.15 -11.19
CA ALA A 615 2.20 -16.13 -11.04
C ALA A 615 2.24 -17.18 -12.17
N GLY A 616 1.35 -17.06 -13.17
CA GLY A 616 1.26 -17.99 -14.30
C GLY A 616 0.56 -19.30 -13.97
N MET A 617 -0.22 -19.34 -12.88
CA MET A 617 -0.97 -20.53 -12.44
C MET A 617 -2.38 -20.55 -13.01
N GLN A 618 -2.92 -21.76 -13.18
CA GLN A 618 -4.31 -22.01 -13.56
C GLN A 618 -5.18 -22.16 -12.30
N VAL A 619 -6.17 -21.27 -12.14
CA VAL A 619 -7.07 -21.30 -11.00
C VAL A 619 -8.16 -22.35 -11.19
N VAL A 620 -8.29 -23.26 -10.22
CA VAL A 620 -9.40 -24.20 -10.10
C VAL A 620 -10.15 -23.93 -8.82
N VAL A 621 -11.41 -23.51 -8.94
CA VAL A 621 -12.23 -23.13 -7.79
C VAL A 621 -12.63 -24.38 -7.01
N VAL A 622 -12.48 -24.37 -5.68
CA VAL A 622 -13.02 -25.38 -4.76
C VAL A 622 -14.31 -24.87 -4.14
N ALA A 623 -15.34 -25.71 -4.08
CA ALA A 623 -16.64 -25.35 -3.53
C ALA A 623 -16.57 -25.11 -2.02
N CYS A 624 -17.55 -24.36 -1.52
CA CYS A 624 -17.84 -24.29 -0.10
C CYS A 624 -19.12 -25.06 0.20
N ASP A 625 -19.19 -25.69 1.38
CA ASP A 625 -20.41 -26.33 1.85
C ASP A 625 -21.48 -25.30 2.24
N LYS A 626 -22.68 -25.77 2.59
CA LYS A 626 -23.81 -24.91 3.01
C LYS A 626 -23.55 -24.07 4.27
N ASN A 627 -22.54 -24.44 5.07
CA ASN A 627 -22.13 -23.75 6.28
C ASN A 627 -20.94 -22.80 6.00
N GLY A 628 -20.52 -22.67 4.75
CA GLY A 628 -19.43 -21.78 4.33
C GLY A 628 -18.02 -22.36 4.53
N ASN A 629 -17.87 -23.63 4.89
CA ASN A 629 -16.54 -24.27 5.01
C ASN A 629 -16.04 -24.77 3.64
N ILE A 630 -14.76 -25.06 3.51
CA ILE A 630 -14.22 -25.75 2.32
C ILE A 630 -14.87 -27.13 2.19
N ASP A 631 -15.44 -27.43 1.03
CA ASP A 631 -15.98 -28.75 0.73
C ASP A 631 -14.82 -29.74 0.54
N LEU A 632 -14.60 -30.61 1.53
CA LEU A 632 -13.52 -31.59 1.53
C LEU A 632 -13.66 -32.64 0.42
N ASP A 633 -14.89 -33.00 0.03
CA ASP A 633 -15.11 -34.02 -0.98
C ASP A 633 -14.79 -33.45 -2.37
N ASP A 634 -15.24 -32.22 -2.64
CA ASP A 634 -14.86 -31.48 -3.85
C ASP A 634 -13.36 -31.19 -3.90
N LEU A 635 -12.74 -30.83 -2.76
CA LEU A 635 -11.29 -30.65 -2.65
C LEU A 635 -10.55 -31.93 -3.01
N ARG A 636 -10.91 -33.08 -2.43
CA ARG A 636 -10.26 -34.36 -2.73
C ARG A 636 -10.43 -34.74 -4.19
N ALA A 637 -11.64 -34.60 -4.73
CA ALA A 637 -11.92 -34.90 -6.13
C ALA A 637 -11.06 -34.05 -7.08
N LYS A 638 -10.94 -32.73 -6.82
CA LYS A 638 -10.12 -31.83 -7.62
C LYS A 638 -8.63 -32.06 -7.44
N ALA A 639 -8.18 -32.32 -6.21
CA ALA A 639 -6.78 -32.62 -5.94
C ALA A 639 -6.36 -33.93 -6.64
N GLU A 640 -7.20 -34.97 -6.64
CA GLU A 640 -6.97 -36.21 -7.37
C GLU A 640 -7.02 -36.00 -8.89
N GLN A 641 -8.04 -35.31 -9.40
CA GLN A 641 -8.18 -34.98 -10.82
C GLN A 641 -6.94 -34.25 -11.36
N HIS A 642 -6.38 -33.33 -10.57
CA HIS A 642 -5.25 -32.50 -10.96
C HIS A 642 -3.91 -32.97 -10.37
N ALA A 643 -3.82 -34.17 -9.79
CA ALA A 643 -2.66 -34.62 -9.02
C ALA A 643 -1.31 -34.49 -9.75
N ALA A 644 -1.27 -34.72 -11.06
CA ALA A 644 -0.06 -34.59 -11.87
C ALA A 644 0.40 -33.13 -12.04
N ASN A 645 -0.52 -32.16 -12.00
CA ASN A 645 -0.25 -30.74 -12.26
C ASN A 645 -0.54 -29.85 -11.03
N LEU A 646 -0.87 -30.43 -9.88
CA LEU A 646 -1.23 -29.69 -8.67
C LEU A 646 0.01 -28.95 -8.13
N SER A 647 -0.05 -27.62 -8.15
CA SER A 647 1.00 -26.74 -7.64
C SER A 647 0.76 -26.42 -6.16
N CYS A 648 -0.43 -25.88 -5.86
CA CYS A 648 -0.78 -25.50 -4.50
C CYS A 648 -2.28 -25.34 -4.28
N ILE A 649 -2.66 -25.14 -3.01
CA ILE A 649 -3.91 -24.51 -2.61
C ILE A 649 -3.62 -23.14 -2.00
N MET A 650 -4.52 -22.17 -2.20
CA MET A 650 -4.56 -20.94 -1.40
C MET A 650 -5.77 -20.97 -0.48
N VAL A 651 -5.56 -20.99 0.83
CA VAL A 651 -6.63 -20.95 1.85
C VAL A 651 -6.47 -19.74 2.75
N THR A 652 -7.56 -19.23 3.33
CA THR A 652 -7.52 -18.20 4.36
C THR A 652 -7.92 -18.85 5.68
N TYR A 653 -7.20 -18.56 6.78
CA TYR A 653 -7.55 -19.11 8.09
C TYR A 653 -7.46 -18.05 9.20
N PRO A 654 -8.46 -17.95 10.10
CA PRO A 654 -9.86 -18.37 9.89
C PRO A 654 -10.39 -17.90 8.52
N SER A 655 -11.39 -18.59 7.98
CA SER A 655 -11.88 -18.29 6.63
C SER A 655 -12.39 -16.86 6.53
N THR A 656 -12.55 -16.35 5.31
CA THR A 656 -13.18 -15.03 5.05
C THR A 656 -14.63 -14.96 5.52
N HIS A 657 -15.23 -16.07 5.92
CA HIS A 657 -16.55 -16.12 6.57
C HIS A 657 -16.48 -15.84 8.09
N GLY A 658 -15.29 -15.63 8.65
CA GLY A 658 -15.11 -15.38 10.08
C GLY A 658 -15.27 -16.61 10.95
N VAL A 659 -14.94 -17.81 10.44
CA VAL A 659 -15.11 -19.08 11.16
C VAL A 659 -13.84 -19.93 11.18
N TYR A 660 -13.64 -20.64 12.30
CA TYR A 660 -12.59 -21.66 12.43
C TYR A 660 -13.06 -22.99 11.83
N GLU A 661 -12.52 -23.34 10.67
CA GLU A 661 -12.79 -24.63 10.04
C GLU A 661 -12.09 -25.78 10.80
N GLU A 662 -12.86 -26.78 11.25
CA GLU A 662 -12.31 -27.93 12.00
C GLU A 662 -11.41 -28.84 11.13
N THR A 663 -11.46 -28.69 9.82
CA THR A 663 -10.83 -29.59 8.84
C THR A 663 -9.55 -29.04 8.22
N ILE A 664 -9.06 -27.88 8.66
CA ILE A 664 -7.92 -27.21 8.01
C ILE A 664 -6.64 -28.07 7.91
N ARG A 665 -6.36 -28.90 8.93
CA ARG A 665 -5.23 -29.85 8.86
C ARG A 665 -5.44 -30.92 7.79
N GLU A 666 -6.66 -31.37 7.61
CA GLU A 666 -7.02 -32.36 6.60
C GLU A 666 -6.90 -31.74 5.19
N VAL A 667 -7.30 -30.49 5.01
CA VAL A 667 -7.05 -29.72 3.77
C VAL A 667 -5.56 -29.71 3.42
N CYS A 668 -4.69 -29.40 4.40
CA CYS A 668 -3.25 -29.40 4.19
C CYS A 668 -2.74 -30.79 3.77
N LYS A 669 -3.14 -31.85 4.50
CA LYS A 669 -2.75 -33.23 4.21
C LYS A 669 -3.18 -33.69 2.82
N VAL A 670 -4.42 -33.39 2.41
CA VAL A 670 -4.92 -33.75 1.07
C VAL A 670 -4.05 -33.13 -0.01
N VAL A 671 -3.72 -31.85 0.11
CA VAL A 671 -2.91 -31.15 -0.90
C VAL A 671 -1.48 -31.69 -0.93
N HIS A 672 -0.86 -31.90 0.24
CA HIS A 672 0.46 -32.52 0.34
C HIS A 672 0.50 -33.94 -0.23
N GLN A 673 -0.55 -34.74 -0.01
CA GLN A 673 -0.67 -36.12 -0.54
C GLN A 673 -0.59 -36.16 -2.07
N PHE A 674 -1.12 -35.14 -2.76
CA PHE A 674 -1.08 -35.03 -4.21
C PHE A 674 0.09 -34.16 -4.74
N GLY A 675 1.08 -33.88 -3.88
CA GLY A 675 2.33 -33.20 -4.26
C GLY A 675 2.26 -31.68 -4.32
N GLY A 676 1.12 -31.07 -3.97
CA GLY A 676 0.96 -29.62 -3.90
C GLY A 676 1.59 -29.01 -2.64
N GLN A 677 1.64 -27.68 -2.61
CA GLN A 677 2.00 -26.87 -1.44
C GLN A 677 0.79 -26.13 -0.88
N VAL A 678 0.86 -25.68 0.36
CA VAL A 678 -0.22 -24.97 1.04
C VAL A 678 0.19 -23.52 1.27
N TYR A 679 -0.42 -22.63 0.51
CA TYR A 679 -0.38 -21.20 0.77
C TYR A 679 -1.52 -20.82 1.71
N LEU A 680 -1.21 -20.27 2.87
CA LEU A 680 -2.20 -19.76 3.82
C LEU A 680 -2.16 -18.23 3.83
N ASP A 681 -3.22 -17.60 3.38
CA ASP A 681 -3.44 -16.15 3.46
C ASP A 681 -3.57 -15.72 4.93
N GLY A 682 -2.57 -14.96 5.40
CA GLY A 682 -2.45 -14.52 6.78
C GLY A 682 -3.12 -13.18 7.07
N ALA A 683 -3.99 -12.66 6.20
CA ALA A 683 -4.76 -11.45 6.47
C ALA A 683 -5.59 -11.55 7.78
N ASN A 684 -6.05 -12.75 8.13
CA ASN A 684 -6.86 -13.02 9.32
C ASN A 684 -6.02 -13.50 10.53
N MET A 685 -4.71 -13.21 10.55
CA MET A 685 -3.83 -13.57 11.66
C MET A 685 -4.19 -12.92 13.00
N ASN A 686 -5.03 -11.87 13.02
CA ASN A 686 -5.50 -11.27 14.27
C ASN A 686 -6.34 -12.22 15.14
N ALA A 687 -6.86 -13.30 14.56
CA ALA A 687 -7.51 -14.38 15.30
C ALA A 687 -6.51 -15.46 15.76
N GLN A 688 -5.29 -15.51 15.20
CA GLN A 688 -4.36 -16.62 15.41
C GLN A 688 -3.25 -16.30 16.39
N VAL A 689 -2.72 -15.08 16.41
CA VAL A 689 -1.49 -14.72 17.13
C VAL A 689 -1.56 -15.14 18.61
N GLY A 690 -0.65 -16.02 19.03
CA GLY A 690 -0.55 -16.54 20.40
C GLY A 690 -1.55 -17.67 20.74
N ILE A 691 -2.43 -18.04 19.81
CA ILE A 691 -3.47 -19.07 19.97
C ILE A 691 -3.17 -20.27 19.07
N THR A 692 -2.82 -20.01 17.80
CA THR A 692 -2.39 -20.99 16.80
C THR A 692 -1.31 -20.38 15.90
N SER A 693 -0.78 -21.15 14.96
CA SER A 693 0.25 -20.70 14.02
C SER A 693 0.09 -21.40 12.66
N PRO A 694 0.11 -20.68 11.52
CA PRO A 694 -0.02 -21.28 10.18
C PRO A 694 0.93 -22.46 9.91
N GLY A 695 2.21 -22.29 10.23
CA GLY A 695 3.21 -23.33 10.05
C GLY A 695 3.06 -24.50 11.02
N PHE A 696 2.33 -24.33 12.13
CA PHE A 696 1.95 -25.43 13.04
C PHE A 696 0.72 -26.18 12.51
N ILE A 697 -0.21 -25.49 11.85
CA ILE A 697 -1.41 -26.07 11.21
C ILE A 697 -1.00 -27.00 10.06
N GLY A 698 -0.01 -26.58 9.26
CA GLY A 698 0.50 -27.35 8.12
C GLY A 698 0.71 -26.53 6.86
N ALA A 699 0.61 -25.20 6.93
CA ALA A 699 0.92 -24.33 5.80
C ALA A 699 2.43 -24.30 5.52
N ASP A 700 2.78 -24.16 4.24
CA ASP A 700 4.16 -24.08 3.77
C ASP A 700 4.64 -22.63 3.64
N VAL A 701 3.72 -21.71 3.33
CA VAL A 701 3.98 -20.27 3.18
C VAL A 701 2.74 -19.44 3.53
N SER A 702 2.95 -18.28 4.15
CA SER A 702 1.92 -17.25 4.32
C SER A 702 2.50 -15.87 4.12
N HIS A 703 1.73 -14.95 3.54
CA HIS A 703 1.96 -13.54 3.78
C HIS A 703 1.32 -13.08 5.09
N LEU A 704 1.81 -11.97 5.64
CA LEU A 704 1.20 -11.26 6.76
C LEU A 704 0.87 -9.83 6.34
N ASN A 705 -0.34 -9.34 6.64
CA ASN A 705 -0.62 -7.91 6.51
C ASN A 705 -0.17 -7.18 7.77
N LEU A 706 1.03 -6.59 7.75
CA LEU A 706 1.50 -5.78 8.88
C LEU A 706 0.60 -4.56 9.13
N HIS A 707 -0.06 -4.07 8.08
CA HIS A 707 -1.05 -2.98 8.09
C HIS A 707 -2.46 -3.39 8.49
N LYS A 708 -2.60 -4.63 8.98
CA LYS A 708 -3.83 -5.13 9.62
C LYS A 708 -3.46 -5.61 11.01
N THR A 709 -2.83 -6.78 11.10
CA THR A 709 -2.56 -7.47 12.36
C THR A 709 -1.49 -6.77 13.23
N PHE A 710 -0.53 -6.07 12.62
CA PHE A 710 0.66 -5.55 13.30
C PHE A 710 0.80 -4.02 13.22
N CYS A 711 -0.34 -3.33 13.26
CA CYS A 711 -0.49 -1.90 13.55
C CYS A 711 0.07 -0.88 12.55
N ILE A 712 0.66 -1.28 11.42
CA ILE A 712 0.97 -0.30 10.36
C ILE A 712 -0.34 0.42 9.96
N PRO A 713 -0.35 1.77 9.88
CA PRO A 713 -1.57 2.51 9.61
C PRO A 713 -2.10 2.25 8.21
N HIS A 714 -3.43 2.23 8.09
CA HIS A 714 -4.15 1.96 6.86
C HIS A 714 -3.97 3.05 5.79
N GLY A 715 -3.65 4.29 6.20
CA GLY A 715 -3.18 5.38 5.33
C GLY A 715 -4.17 5.86 4.27
N GLY A 716 -5.48 5.63 4.46
CA GLY A 716 -6.51 5.89 3.46
C GLY A 716 -6.54 4.88 2.31
N GLY A 717 -5.78 3.78 2.40
CA GLY A 717 -5.62 2.78 1.34
C GLY A 717 -4.15 2.39 1.03
N GLY A 718 -3.22 2.69 1.93
CA GLY A 718 -1.78 2.45 1.82
C GLY A 718 -0.97 3.50 2.58
N PRO A 719 0.15 3.14 3.22
CA PRO A 719 1.03 2.04 2.83
C PRO A 719 0.67 0.67 3.43
N GLY A 720 1.27 -0.37 2.86
CA GLY A 720 1.27 -1.72 3.43
C GLY A 720 2.66 -2.34 3.43
N MET A 721 2.80 -3.43 4.19
CA MET A 721 3.88 -4.42 4.09
C MET A 721 3.26 -5.82 4.15
N GLY A 722 3.79 -6.72 3.32
CA GLY A 722 3.31 -8.08 3.14
C GLY A 722 4.40 -9.15 3.25
N PRO A 723 5.23 -9.17 4.32
CA PRO A 723 6.30 -10.15 4.45
C PRO A 723 5.74 -11.57 4.38
N ILE A 724 6.53 -12.49 3.80
CA ILE A 724 6.16 -13.91 3.72
C ILE A 724 6.97 -14.72 4.73
N GLY A 725 6.28 -15.50 5.56
CA GLY A 725 6.88 -16.58 6.33
C GLY A 725 6.82 -17.87 5.53
N VAL A 726 7.93 -18.63 5.52
CA VAL A 726 8.07 -19.86 4.73
C VAL A 726 8.68 -21.00 5.53
N LYS A 727 8.29 -22.23 5.22
CA LYS A 727 9.00 -23.43 5.69
C LYS A 727 10.38 -23.56 5.06
N ALA A 728 11.26 -24.28 5.73
CA ALA A 728 12.68 -24.37 5.39
C ALA A 728 12.94 -24.79 3.93
N HIS A 729 12.10 -25.65 3.34
CA HIS A 729 12.25 -26.09 1.95
C HIS A 729 11.89 -25.02 0.92
N LEU A 730 11.11 -24.01 1.27
CA LEU A 730 10.79 -22.87 0.41
C LEU A 730 11.75 -21.67 0.60
N ALA A 731 12.47 -21.61 1.71
CA ALA A 731 13.38 -20.51 2.03
C ALA A 731 14.42 -20.17 0.93
N PRO A 732 15.03 -21.14 0.22
CA PRO A 732 15.98 -20.85 -0.87
C PRO A 732 15.35 -20.21 -2.12
N PHE A 733 14.01 -20.17 -2.20
CA PHE A 733 13.26 -19.82 -3.42
C PHE A 733 12.47 -18.51 -3.30
N VAL A 734 12.54 -17.84 -2.14
CA VAL A 734 11.89 -16.53 -1.95
C VAL A 734 12.58 -15.44 -2.79
N PRO A 735 11.91 -14.32 -3.05
CA PRO A 735 12.53 -13.22 -3.79
C PRO A 735 13.80 -12.69 -3.12
N GLY A 736 14.82 -12.39 -3.93
CA GLY A 736 16.04 -11.71 -3.54
C GLY A 736 16.09 -10.26 -4.03
N HIS A 737 17.27 -9.72 -4.32
CA HIS A 737 17.41 -8.42 -4.97
C HIS A 737 18.79 -8.31 -5.64
N SER A 738 18.88 -7.77 -6.84
CA SER A 738 20.14 -7.75 -7.61
C SER A 738 21.11 -6.61 -7.30
N VAL A 739 20.64 -5.49 -6.71
CA VAL A 739 21.46 -4.25 -6.61
C VAL A 739 22.50 -4.29 -5.49
N VAL A 740 22.13 -4.65 -4.26
CA VAL A 740 23.02 -4.64 -3.09
C VAL A 740 23.24 -6.03 -2.54
N GLN A 741 24.48 -6.32 -2.12
CA GLN A 741 24.83 -7.58 -1.47
C GLN A 741 24.74 -7.40 0.05
N ILE A 742 23.71 -7.98 0.67
CA ILE A 742 23.50 -7.93 2.11
C ILE A 742 23.73 -9.34 2.66
N GLU A 743 24.56 -9.45 3.71
CA GLU A 743 24.80 -10.72 4.40
C GLU A 743 23.53 -11.19 5.11
N GLY A 744 23.27 -12.50 5.10
CA GLY A 744 22.07 -13.09 5.73
C GLY A 744 20.79 -13.03 4.89
N MET A 745 20.79 -12.40 3.71
CA MET A 745 19.67 -12.53 2.76
C MET A 745 19.50 -13.98 2.30
N LEU A 746 18.25 -14.45 2.26
CA LEU A 746 17.91 -15.84 1.93
C LEU A 746 18.31 -16.20 0.49
N THR A 747 18.11 -15.28 -0.45
CA THR A 747 18.40 -15.48 -1.88
C THR A 747 18.78 -14.15 -2.54
N ARG A 748 19.34 -14.25 -3.75
CA ARG A 748 19.64 -13.10 -4.64
C ARG A 748 18.89 -13.18 -5.97
N GLN A 749 17.95 -14.12 -6.10
CA GLN A 749 17.28 -14.43 -7.36
C GLN A 749 15.94 -13.71 -7.47
N GLY A 750 15.78 -12.91 -8.52
CA GLY A 750 14.59 -12.13 -8.81
C GLY A 750 14.29 -11.06 -7.74
N ALA A 751 13.33 -10.20 -8.05
CA ALA A 751 12.80 -9.22 -7.11
C ALA A 751 11.30 -9.03 -7.35
N VAL A 752 10.55 -8.83 -6.28
CA VAL A 752 9.13 -8.46 -6.38
C VAL A 752 8.88 -6.98 -6.07
N SER A 753 9.81 -6.31 -5.40
CA SER A 753 9.72 -4.88 -5.05
C SER A 753 11.00 -4.16 -5.46
N ALA A 754 10.94 -2.84 -5.64
CA ALA A 754 12.08 -2.01 -6.06
C ALA A 754 13.23 -1.94 -5.03
N ALA A 755 12.95 -2.21 -3.76
CA ALA A 755 13.92 -2.16 -2.67
C ALA A 755 14.01 -3.52 -1.95
N PRO A 756 15.19 -3.89 -1.38
CA PRO A 756 15.42 -5.22 -0.79
C PRO A 756 14.46 -5.57 0.36
N PHE A 757 14.03 -4.56 1.12
CA PHE A 757 13.13 -4.73 2.27
C PHE A 757 11.81 -3.96 2.08
N GLY A 758 11.42 -3.69 0.83
CA GLY A 758 10.21 -2.92 0.52
C GLY A 758 10.20 -1.56 1.20
N SER A 759 9.14 -1.29 1.96
CA SER A 759 8.94 -0.06 2.73
C SER A 759 9.57 -0.17 4.12
N ALA A 760 10.91 -0.16 4.21
CA ALA A 760 11.61 -0.47 5.45
C ALA A 760 11.32 0.50 6.60
N SER A 761 11.06 1.78 6.33
CA SER A 761 10.85 2.81 7.38
C SER A 761 9.58 2.64 8.22
N ILE A 762 8.63 1.81 7.79
CA ILE A 762 7.39 1.52 8.55
C ILE A 762 7.42 0.19 9.32
N LEU A 763 8.45 -0.64 9.12
CA LEU A 763 8.68 -1.84 9.93
C LEU A 763 8.88 -1.58 11.44
N PRO A 764 9.47 -0.45 11.86
CA PRO A 764 9.52 -0.05 13.27
C PRO A 764 8.16 -0.07 13.98
N ILE A 765 7.04 0.18 13.29
CA ILE A 765 5.70 0.16 13.88
C ILE A 765 5.37 -1.23 14.42
N SER A 766 5.51 -2.26 13.57
CA SER A 766 5.25 -3.64 13.95
C SER A 766 6.27 -4.16 14.96
N TRP A 767 7.53 -3.69 14.88
CA TRP A 767 8.54 -3.98 15.89
C TRP A 767 8.12 -3.45 17.27
N MET A 768 7.69 -2.18 17.32
CA MET A 768 7.21 -1.52 18.54
C MET A 768 6.00 -2.25 19.13
N TYR A 769 5.01 -2.59 18.29
CA TYR A 769 3.82 -3.35 18.72
C TYR A 769 4.20 -4.67 19.39
N ILE A 770 4.98 -5.52 18.71
CA ILE A 770 5.37 -6.83 19.25
C ILE A 770 6.18 -6.65 20.54
N ARG A 771 7.10 -5.69 20.56
CA ARG A 771 7.97 -5.44 21.71
C ARG A 771 7.20 -4.97 22.94
N MET A 772 6.20 -4.09 22.76
CA MET A 772 5.40 -3.53 23.86
C MET A 772 4.33 -4.51 24.35
N MET A 773 3.74 -5.30 23.46
CA MET A 773 2.72 -6.29 23.83
C MET A 773 3.33 -7.53 24.50
N GLY A 774 4.49 -7.99 24.04
CA GLY A 774 5.07 -9.26 24.47
C GLY A 774 4.19 -10.47 24.16
N ALA A 775 4.62 -11.66 24.58
CA ALA A 775 3.92 -12.91 24.22
C ALA A 775 2.47 -12.98 24.75
N GLU A 776 2.28 -12.63 26.02
CA GLU A 776 0.96 -12.68 26.67
C GLU A 776 0.01 -11.59 26.16
N GLY A 777 0.51 -10.37 25.96
CA GLY A 777 -0.31 -9.29 25.43
C GLY A 777 -0.79 -9.58 24.01
N LEU A 778 0.08 -10.12 23.15
CA LEU A 778 -0.29 -10.51 21.78
C LEU A 778 -1.36 -11.61 21.75
N LYS A 779 -1.25 -12.60 22.64
CA LYS A 779 -2.29 -13.62 22.81
C LYS A 779 -3.61 -12.99 23.28
N GLN A 780 -3.55 -12.14 24.30
CA GLN A 780 -4.73 -11.47 24.85
C GLN A 780 -5.42 -10.59 23.80
N ALA A 781 -4.68 -9.87 22.96
CA ALA A 781 -5.23 -9.10 21.85
C ALA A 781 -6.08 -9.97 20.92
N SER A 782 -5.56 -11.12 20.45
CA SER A 782 -6.34 -12.05 19.61
C SER A 782 -7.58 -12.57 20.33
N GLN A 783 -7.47 -12.89 21.63
CA GLN A 783 -8.60 -13.36 22.44
C GLN A 783 -9.70 -12.30 22.61
N VAL A 784 -9.32 -11.04 22.77
CA VAL A 784 -10.28 -9.94 22.91
C VAL A 784 -10.89 -9.55 21.57
N ALA A 785 -10.15 -9.61 20.46
CA ALA A 785 -10.71 -9.44 19.12
C ALA A 785 -11.83 -10.48 18.85
N ILE A 786 -11.59 -11.73 19.24
CA ILE A 786 -12.59 -12.81 19.19
C ILE A 786 -13.79 -12.51 20.12
N LEU A 787 -13.53 -12.11 21.36
CA LEU A 787 -14.59 -11.76 22.32
C LEU A 787 -15.48 -10.63 21.79
N ASN A 788 -14.88 -9.56 21.26
CA ASN A 788 -15.58 -8.40 20.74
C ASN A 788 -16.49 -8.78 19.57
N ALA A 789 -16.00 -9.61 18.63
CA ALA A 789 -16.79 -10.08 17.50
C ALA A 789 -17.96 -10.97 17.93
N ASN A 790 -17.73 -11.89 18.87
CA ASN A 790 -18.79 -12.75 19.42
C ASN A 790 -19.81 -11.95 20.24
N TYR A 791 -19.37 -10.91 20.94
CA TYR A 791 -20.26 -9.99 21.66
C TYR A 791 -21.20 -9.27 20.69
N ILE A 792 -20.68 -8.67 19.61
CA ILE A 792 -21.51 -8.06 18.56
C ILE A 792 -22.46 -9.08 17.94
N ALA A 793 -21.95 -10.25 17.52
CA ALA A 793 -22.75 -11.29 16.89
C ALA A 793 -23.90 -11.75 17.80
N SER A 794 -23.62 -12.00 19.08
CA SER A 794 -24.62 -12.45 20.06
C SER A 794 -25.71 -11.41 20.33
N ARG A 795 -25.37 -10.12 20.32
CA ARG A 795 -26.30 -9.01 20.56
C ARG A 795 -27.15 -8.66 19.34
N LEU A 796 -26.66 -8.94 18.12
CA LEU A 796 -27.36 -8.60 16.87
C LEU A 796 -28.11 -9.77 16.23
N LYS A 797 -27.80 -11.04 16.56
CA LYS A 797 -28.31 -12.24 15.87
C LYS A 797 -29.84 -12.31 15.70
N ASP A 798 -30.61 -11.78 16.65
CA ASP A 798 -32.07 -11.83 16.63
C ASP A 798 -32.67 -10.76 15.68
N ALA A 799 -31.92 -9.67 15.43
CA ALA A 799 -32.30 -8.60 14.52
C ALA A 799 -31.74 -8.81 13.11
N TYR A 800 -30.51 -9.32 13.02
CA TYR A 800 -29.77 -9.60 11.81
C TYR A 800 -29.14 -11.00 11.92
N PRO A 801 -29.62 -11.99 11.15
CA PRO A 801 -29.08 -13.34 11.22
C PRO A 801 -27.57 -13.37 10.96
N VAL A 802 -26.82 -14.08 11.80
CA VAL A 802 -25.39 -14.34 11.55
C VAL A 802 -25.29 -15.47 10.53
N LEU A 803 -24.73 -15.18 9.36
CA LEU A 803 -24.81 -16.08 8.20
C LEU A 803 -24.04 -17.39 8.41
N TYR A 804 -22.82 -17.29 8.95
CA TYR A 804 -21.95 -18.43 9.20
C TYR A 804 -21.49 -18.43 10.64
N THR A 805 -21.47 -19.61 11.25
CA THR A 805 -20.96 -19.82 12.60
C THR A 805 -20.16 -21.12 12.63
N GLY A 806 -19.13 -21.14 13.47
CA GLY A 806 -18.38 -22.34 13.79
C GLY A 806 -19.05 -23.11 14.93
N ARG A 807 -18.22 -23.81 15.70
CA ARG A 807 -18.65 -24.59 16.86
C ARG A 807 -19.43 -23.74 17.86
N ASP A 808 -20.51 -24.33 18.39
CA ASP A 808 -21.40 -23.74 19.39
C ASP A 808 -22.02 -22.39 19.00
N GLY A 809 -22.10 -22.08 17.70
CA GLY A 809 -22.67 -20.83 17.19
C GLY A 809 -21.74 -19.62 17.31
N CYS A 810 -20.44 -19.84 17.57
CA CYS A 810 -19.45 -18.78 17.71
C CYS A 810 -18.78 -18.41 16.38
N VAL A 811 -18.19 -17.22 16.35
CA VAL A 811 -17.37 -16.71 15.24
C VAL A 811 -15.90 -16.55 15.69
N ALA A 812 -15.01 -16.25 14.76
CA ALA A 812 -13.62 -15.89 15.04
C ALA A 812 -13.52 -14.41 15.44
N HIS A 813 -12.73 -13.61 14.73
CA HIS A 813 -12.52 -12.17 14.97
C HIS A 813 -13.49 -11.27 14.18
N GLU A 814 -14.33 -11.85 13.32
CA GLU A 814 -15.29 -11.13 12.47
C GLU A 814 -16.57 -11.97 12.29
N CYS A 815 -17.69 -11.32 11.94
CA CYS A 815 -18.96 -12.00 11.63
C CYS A 815 -19.65 -11.41 10.40
N ILE A 816 -20.51 -12.20 9.76
CA ILE A 816 -21.31 -11.75 8.61
C ILE A 816 -22.78 -11.67 9.01
N LEU A 817 -23.37 -10.47 8.87
CA LEU A 817 -24.78 -10.20 9.05
C LEU A 817 -25.52 -10.35 7.71
N ASP A 818 -26.51 -11.24 7.66
CA ASP A 818 -27.28 -11.52 6.45
C ASP A 818 -28.45 -10.53 6.28
N ILE A 819 -28.29 -9.61 5.32
CA ILE A 819 -29.32 -8.60 5.01
C ILE A 819 -30.26 -9.07 3.90
N ARG A 820 -29.94 -10.15 3.18
CA ARG A 820 -30.70 -10.60 2.00
C ARG A 820 -32.17 -10.92 2.33
N PRO A 821 -32.50 -11.63 3.42
CA PRO A 821 -33.90 -11.86 3.80
C PRO A 821 -34.65 -10.56 4.12
N LEU A 822 -33.99 -9.60 4.77
CA LEU A 822 -34.58 -8.29 5.07
C LEU A 822 -34.87 -7.50 3.79
N LYS A 823 -33.95 -7.54 2.83
CA LYS A 823 -34.13 -6.88 1.53
C LYS A 823 -35.28 -7.50 0.73
N GLU A 824 -35.41 -8.82 0.72
CA GLU A 824 -36.51 -9.51 0.06
C GLU A 824 -37.87 -9.15 0.70
N GLU A 825 -37.91 -9.03 2.03
CA GLU A 825 -39.14 -8.73 2.76
C GLU A 825 -39.53 -7.24 2.70
N THR A 826 -38.57 -6.33 2.75
CA THR A 826 -38.82 -4.89 3.01
C THR A 826 -38.39 -3.96 1.89
N GLY A 827 -37.56 -4.44 0.95
CA GLY A 827 -36.92 -3.60 -0.07
C GLY A 827 -35.67 -2.84 0.42
N ILE A 828 -35.40 -2.80 1.72
CA ILE A 828 -34.21 -2.12 2.27
C ILE A 828 -32.96 -2.97 2.10
N SER A 829 -31.92 -2.37 1.51
CA SER A 829 -30.68 -3.06 1.17
C SER A 829 -29.56 -2.86 2.20
N GLU A 830 -28.51 -3.66 2.07
CA GLU A 830 -27.25 -3.50 2.79
C GLU A 830 -26.60 -2.13 2.54
N LEU A 831 -26.81 -1.55 1.35
CA LEU A 831 -26.32 -0.22 1.01
C LEU A 831 -27.06 0.86 1.81
N ASP A 832 -28.38 0.73 1.96
CA ASP A 832 -29.18 1.69 2.74
C ASP A 832 -28.75 1.70 4.21
N ILE A 833 -28.53 0.52 4.80
CA ILE A 833 -27.97 0.38 6.15
C ILE A 833 -26.58 1.02 6.22
N ALA A 834 -25.70 0.72 5.26
CA ALA A 834 -24.36 1.24 5.20
C ALA A 834 -24.31 2.78 5.12
N LYS A 835 -25.23 3.40 4.37
CA LYS A 835 -25.34 4.87 4.31
C LYS A 835 -25.99 5.43 5.56
N ARG A 836 -26.97 4.74 6.14
CA ARG A 836 -27.64 5.19 7.37
C ARG A 836 -26.71 5.21 8.58
N LEU A 837 -25.77 4.25 8.67
CA LEU A 837 -24.75 4.23 9.72
C LEU A 837 -23.92 5.52 9.80
N ILE A 838 -23.73 6.23 8.68
CA ILE A 838 -23.04 7.53 8.66
C ILE A 838 -23.78 8.56 9.53
N ASP A 839 -25.12 8.56 9.51
CA ASP A 839 -25.91 9.48 10.31
C ASP A 839 -25.80 9.17 11.82
N TYR A 840 -25.49 7.91 12.16
CA TYR A 840 -25.15 7.45 13.51
C TYR A 840 -23.67 7.64 13.88
N GLY A 841 -22.87 8.25 13.00
CA GLY A 841 -21.46 8.54 13.25
C GLY A 841 -20.52 7.35 13.03
N PHE A 842 -20.90 6.37 12.20
CA PHE A 842 -20.07 5.22 11.87
C PHE A 842 -19.75 5.15 10.38
N HIS A 843 -18.52 4.74 10.06
CA HIS A 843 -18.23 4.15 8.76
C HIS A 843 -18.87 2.75 8.70
N ALA A 844 -19.41 2.35 7.55
CA ALA A 844 -20.00 1.02 7.42
C ALA A 844 -18.96 -0.11 7.55
N PRO A 845 -19.39 -1.32 7.99
CA PRO A 845 -18.63 -2.54 7.84
C PRO A 845 -18.34 -2.88 6.36
N THR A 846 -17.57 -3.94 6.14
CA THR A 846 -17.27 -4.42 4.78
C THR A 846 -18.56 -4.89 4.11
N MET A 847 -18.85 -4.35 2.92
CA MET A 847 -20.15 -4.52 2.26
C MET A 847 -20.05 -5.48 1.07
N SER A 848 -21.00 -6.41 0.97
CA SER A 848 -21.17 -7.32 -0.18
C SER A 848 -19.95 -8.19 -0.53
N PHE A 849 -19.08 -8.43 0.45
CA PHE A 849 -17.95 -9.36 0.38
C PHE A 849 -17.78 -10.06 1.74
N PRO A 850 -17.48 -11.38 1.77
CA PRO A 850 -17.36 -12.32 0.64
C PRO A 850 -18.70 -12.74 0.03
N VAL A 851 -19.83 -12.41 0.67
CA VAL A 851 -21.17 -12.73 0.19
C VAL A 851 -21.87 -11.44 -0.27
N ALA A 852 -22.43 -11.45 -1.48
CA ALA A 852 -23.19 -10.30 -1.99
C ALA A 852 -24.46 -10.06 -1.16
N GLY A 853 -24.75 -8.81 -0.83
CA GLY A 853 -25.94 -8.44 -0.06
C GLY A 853 -25.81 -8.59 1.45
N THR A 854 -24.59 -8.70 2.00
CA THR A 854 -24.33 -8.85 3.44
C THR A 854 -23.39 -7.76 3.96
N LEU A 855 -23.28 -7.66 5.29
CA LEU A 855 -22.29 -6.81 5.98
C LEU A 855 -21.34 -7.68 6.82
N MET A 856 -20.03 -7.50 6.66
CA MET A 856 -19.00 -8.21 7.42
C MET A 856 -18.33 -7.27 8.42
N VAL A 857 -18.45 -7.62 9.71
CA VAL A 857 -18.15 -6.76 10.86
C VAL A 857 -16.94 -7.32 11.62
N GLU A 858 -15.88 -6.52 11.74
CA GLU A 858 -14.68 -6.83 12.51
C GLU A 858 -14.37 -5.67 13.47
N PRO A 859 -14.63 -5.80 14.79
CA PRO A 859 -14.43 -4.71 15.75
C PRO A 859 -12.98 -4.54 16.22
N THR A 860 -12.15 -5.58 16.07
CA THR A 860 -10.80 -5.68 16.68
C THR A 860 -10.81 -5.65 18.21
N GLU A 861 -9.63 -5.80 18.80
CA GLU A 861 -9.40 -5.74 20.25
C GLU A 861 -9.33 -4.33 20.82
N SER A 862 -9.11 -3.33 19.97
CA SER A 862 -8.79 -1.96 20.42
C SER A 862 -10.03 -1.13 20.79
N GLU A 863 -11.22 -1.57 20.40
CA GLU A 863 -12.45 -0.85 20.64
C GLU A 863 -13.04 -1.20 22.01
N GLY A 864 -13.26 -0.18 22.83
CA GLY A 864 -13.85 -0.33 24.16
C GLY A 864 -15.32 -0.77 24.09
N LYS A 865 -15.81 -1.44 25.15
CA LYS A 865 -17.18 -1.97 25.20
C LYS A 865 -18.25 -0.90 24.89
N ALA A 866 -18.05 0.33 25.35
CA ALA A 866 -18.98 1.44 25.08
C ALA A 866 -19.12 1.74 23.57
N GLU A 867 -18.03 1.64 22.80
CA GLU A 867 -18.07 1.86 21.35
C GLU A 867 -18.76 0.70 20.63
N LEU A 868 -18.51 -0.54 21.08
CA LEU A 868 -19.20 -1.73 20.58
C LEU A 868 -20.72 -1.63 20.83
N ASP A 869 -21.12 -1.25 22.04
CA ASP A 869 -22.52 -1.04 22.40
C ASP A 869 -23.14 0.09 21.55
N ARG A 870 -22.41 1.19 21.30
CA ARG A 870 -22.89 2.30 20.45
C ARG A 870 -23.15 1.85 19.01
N PHE A 871 -22.31 0.98 18.45
CA PHE A 871 -22.53 0.37 17.13
C PHE A 871 -23.71 -0.62 17.14
N ILE A 872 -23.81 -1.48 18.16
CA ILE A 872 -24.93 -2.41 18.34
C ILE A 872 -26.25 -1.64 18.41
N ASP A 873 -26.31 -0.59 19.22
CA ASP A 873 -27.49 0.25 19.40
C ASP A 873 -27.87 0.97 18.09
N ALA A 874 -26.89 1.46 17.32
CA ALA A 874 -27.13 2.02 16.00
C ALA A 874 -27.74 0.98 15.04
N MET A 875 -27.19 -0.24 14.98
CA MET A 875 -27.72 -1.32 14.15
C MET A 875 -29.14 -1.73 14.58
N LEU A 876 -29.42 -1.81 15.87
CA LEU A 876 -30.76 -2.13 16.39
C LEU A 876 -31.76 -1.00 16.13
N ALA A 877 -31.33 0.26 16.23
CA ALA A 877 -32.17 1.40 15.87
C ALA A 877 -32.50 1.40 14.37
N ILE A 878 -31.51 1.13 13.51
CA ILE A 878 -31.71 0.93 12.07
C ILE A 878 -32.68 -0.22 11.81
N ARG A 879 -32.63 -1.31 12.58
CA ARG A 879 -33.59 -2.41 12.46
C ARG A 879 -35.01 -1.93 12.72
N ALA A 880 -35.20 -1.12 13.75
CA ALA A 880 -36.50 -0.52 14.08
C ALA A 880 -36.97 0.47 13.00
N GLU A 881 -36.05 1.21 12.36
CA GLU A 881 -36.37 2.05 11.19
C GLU A 881 -36.87 1.21 10.01
N ILE A 882 -36.23 0.06 9.74
CA ILE A 882 -36.68 -0.90 8.72
C ILE A 882 -38.10 -1.41 9.02
N ASP A 883 -38.41 -1.66 10.30
CA ASP A 883 -39.75 -2.09 10.71
C ASP A 883 -40.82 -1.00 10.48
N GLN A 884 -40.47 0.29 10.58
CA GLN A 884 -41.39 1.39 10.22
C GLN A 884 -41.70 1.40 8.71
N VAL A 885 -40.71 1.11 7.86
CA VAL A 885 -40.91 0.97 6.40
C VAL A 885 -41.79 -0.24 6.11
N LYS A 886 -41.48 -1.39 6.72
CA LYS A 886 -42.26 -2.62 6.59
C LYS A 886 -43.72 -2.45 7.02
N ALA A 887 -43.98 -1.67 8.07
CA ALA A 887 -45.31 -1.35 8.56
C ALA A 887 -46.07 -0.31 7.70
N GLY A 888 -45.41 0.29 6.70
CA GLY A 888 -45.98 1.33 5.85
C GLY A 888 -46.12 2.69 6.53
N VAL A 889 -45.45 2.91 7.67
CA VAL A 889 -45.41 4.22 8.36
C VAL A 889 -44.56 5.20 7.57
N TRP A 890 -43.43 4.73 7.04
CA TRP A 890 -42.63 5.48 6.07
C TRP A 890 -42.72 4.80 4.69
N PRO A 891 -42.95 5.59 3.60
CA PRO A 891 -42.85 5.08 2.24
C PRO A 891 -41.50 4.43 1.96
N LEU A 892 -41.49 3.41 1.10
CA LEU A 892 -40.26 2.69 0.74
C LEU A 892 -39.27 3.60 0.01
N GLU A 893 -39.80 4.52 -0.79
CA GLU A 893 -39.05 5.48 -1.58
C GLU A 893 -38.67 6.77 -0.84
N ASP A 894 -39.21 7.01 0.37
CA ASP A 894 -38.96 8.23 1.14
C ASP A 894 -38.94 7.95 2.65
N ASN A 895 -37.75 7.61 3.15
CA ASN A 895 -37.49 7.27 4.55
C ASN A 895 -36.03 7.58 4.91
N PRO A 896 -35.65 7.58 6.21
CA PRO A 896 -34.28 7.90 6.61
C PRO A 896 -33.22 6.99 5.98
N LEU A 897 -33.53 5.72 5.69
CA LEU A 897 -32.57 4.72 5.19
C LEU A 897 -32.19 4.98 3.73
N VAL A 898 -33.17 5.23 2.86
CA VAL A 898 -32.95 5.45 1.43
C VAL A 898 -32.42 6.87 1.12
N ASN A 899 -32.75 7.84 1.98
CA ASN A 899 -32.29 9.22 1.86
C ASN A 899 -30.94 9.50 2.55
N ALA A 900 -30.42 8.54 3.33
CA ALA A 900 -29.12 8.64 3.96
C ALA A 900 -27.97 8.62 2.94
N PRO A 901 -26.84 9.31 3.24
CA PRO A 901 -26.61 10.11 4.45
C PRO A 901 -27.24 11.52 4.37
N HIS A 902 -27.44 12.17 5.52
CA HIS A 902 -28.04 13.51 5.61
C HIS A 902 -26.97 14.59 5.86
N ILE A 903 -26.86 15.55 4.94
CA ILE A 903 -25.83 16.59 4.98
C ILE A 903 -26.28 17.83 5.74
N GLN A 904 -25.32 18.61 6.24
CA GLN A 904 -25.58 19.81 7.06
C GLN A 904 -26.52 20.82 6.39
N ASN A 905 -26.43 20.99 5.06
CA ASN A 905 -27.24 21.95 4.32
C ASN A 905 -28.74 21.63 4.34
N GLU A 906 -29.13 20.38 4.57
CA GLU A 906 -30.54 19.99 4.62
C GLU A 906 -31.27 20.56 5.86
N LEU A 907 -30.53 20.97 6.90
CA LEU A 907 -31.11 21.56 8.10
C LEU A 907 -31.82 22.90 7.84
N VAL A 908 -31.34 23.66 6.86
CA VAL A 908 -31.87 24.98 6.51
C VAL A 908 -32.74 24.96 5.25
N ALA A 909 -32.80 23.83 4.56
CA ALA A 909 -33.68 23.63 3.41
C ALA A 909 -35.13 23.37 3.85
N GLU A 910 -36.09 23.47 2.92
CA GLU A 910 -37.45 22.97 3.15
C GLU A 910 -37.42 21.46 3.41
N TRP A 911 -38.20 20.98 4.38
CA TRP A 911 -38.17 19.59 4.82
C TRP A 911 -39.49 18.90 4.46
N ALA A 912 -39.50 18.23 3.32
CA ALA A 912 -40.67 17.58 2.74
C ALA A 912 -40.69 16.06 2.96
N HIS A 913 -40.06 15.58 4.04
CA HIS A 913 -39.98 14.15 4.37
C HIS A 913 -41.00 13.73 5.44
N PRO A 914 -41.45 12.45 5.45
CA PRO A 914 -42.39 11.91 6.44
C PRO A 914 -41.74 11.58 7.80
N TYR A 915 -40.49 11.95 8.00
CA TYR A 915 -39.73 11.82 9.25
C TYR A 915 -39.12 13.17 9.63
N SER A 916 -38.74 13.37 10.88
CA SER A 916 -38.24 14.67 11.33
C SER A 916 -36.74 14.88 11.02
N ARG A 917 -36.28 16.14 11.06
CA ARG A 917 -34.85 16.46 10.93
C ARG A 917 -34.03 15.82 12.04
N GLU A 918 -34.57 15.76 13.26
CA GLU A 918 -33.91 15.15 14.41
C GLU A 918 -33.67 13.67 14.17
N VAL A 919 -34.66 12.94 13.64
CA VAL A 919 -34.49 11.53 13.21
C VAL A 919 -33.40 11.43 12.15
N ALA A 920 -33.37 12.35 11.18
CA ALA A 920 -32.40 12.33 10.10
C ALA A 920 -30.96 12.51 10.59
N VAL A 921 -30.68 13.59 11.31
CA VAL A 921 -29.30 14.03 11.59
C VAL A 921 -28.80 13.74 13.01
N PHE A 922 -29.68 13.51 13.97
CA PHE A 922 -29.33 13.23 15.37
C PHE A 922 -29.94 11.92 15.89
N PRO A 923 -29.92 10.81 15.13
CA PRO A 923 -30.56 9.58 15.57
C PRO A 923 -29.90 8.96 16.82
N ALA A 924 -28.63 9.30 17.08
CA ALA A 924 -27.87 8.92 18.29
C ALA A 924 -27.68 10.09 19.28
N GLY A 925 -28.35 11.22 19.07
CA GLY A 925 -28.16 12.46 19.84
C GLY A 925 -27.24 13.48 19.17
N VAL A 926 -26.94 14.56 19.90
CA VAL A 926 -26.23 15.76 19.37
C VAL A 926 -24.74 15.81 19.71
N ALA A 927 -24.28 14.95 20.62
CA ALA A 927 -22.87 14.92 21.03
C ALA A 927 -21.99 14.36 19.89
N ASP A 928 -20.83 14.97 19.67
CA ASP A 928 -19.77 14.49 18.77
C ASP A 928 -20.25 14.11 17.34
N LYS A 929 -21.22 14.87 16.80
CA LYS A 929 -21.79 14.65 15.47
C LYS A 929 -20.75 14.80 14.35
N TYR A 930 -20.53 13.72 13.62
CA TYR A 930 -19.88 13.75 12.31
C TYR A 930 -20.86 14.22 11.23
N TRP A 931 -20.42 15.12 10.34
CA TRP A 931 -21.21 15.63 9.23
C TRP A 931 -20.72 15.08 7.89
N PRO A 932 -21.50 14.23 7.19
CA PRO A 932 -21.21 13.89 5.81
C PRO A 932 -21.24 15.15 4.94
N THR A 933 -20.33 15.22 3.98
CA THR A 933 -20.13 16.44 3.17
C THR A 933 -20.90 16.42 1.85
N VAL A 934 -21.34 15.24 1.43
CA VAL A 934 -22.13 15.01 0.22
C VAL A 934 -23.24 13.99 0.51
N LYS A 935 -24.33 14.05 -0.27
CA LYS A 935 -25.37 13.01 -0.26
C LYS A 935 -24.83 11.70 -0.85
N ARG A 936 -25.69 10.67 -0.87
CA ARG A 936 -25.41 9.39 -1.53
C ARG A 936 -24.96 9.62 -2.98
N LEU A 937 -23.86 9.00 -3.38
CA LEU A 937 -23.31 9.18 -4.73
C LEU A 937 -24.08 8.40 -5.80
N ASP A 938 -24.12 8.96 -7.02
CA ASP A 938 -24.53 8.25 -8.23
C ASP A 938 -23.32 7.54 -8.85
N ASP A 939 -23.21 6.24 -8.58
CA ASP A 939 -22.13 5.40 -9.07
C ASP A 939 -22.16 5.20 -10.60
N VAL A 940 -23.35 5.17 -11.19
CA VAL A 940 -23.54 4.90 -12.63
C VAL A 940 -23.22 6.14 -13.44
N TYR A 941 -23.60 7.32 -12.96
CA TYR A 941 -23.29 8.59 -13.60
C TYR A 941 -21.78 8.79 -13.76
N GLY A 942 -21.00 8.58 -12.68
CA GLY A 942 -19.55 8.76 -12.70
C GLY A 942 -18.83 7.84 -13.69
N ASP A 943 -19.23 6.57 -13.76
CA ASP A 943 -18.62 5.62 -14.71
C ASP A 943 -19.04 5.88 -16.18
N ARG A 944 -20.22 6.47 -16.41
CA ARG A 944 -20.68 6.90 -17.76
C ARG A 944 -20.05 8.22 -18.21
N ASN A 945 -19.77 9.12 -17.27
CA ASN A 945 -19.21 10.46 -17.50
C ASN A 945 -17.83 10.56 -16.86
N LEU A 946 -16.95 9.63 -17.22
CA LEU A 946 -15.65 9.50 -16.58
C LEU A 946 -14.83 10.78 -16.70
N PHE A 947 -14.58 11.42 -15.57
CA PHE A 947 -13.73 12.60 -15.42
C PHE A 947 -12.80 12.41 -14.23
N CYS A 948 -11.50 12.35 -14.48
CA CYS A 948 -10.48 11.86 -13.53
C CYS A 948 -9.38 12.90 -13.23
N SER A 949 -9.75 14.17 -13.30
CA SER A 949 -8.88 15.33 -13.08
C SER A 949 -9.57 16.34 -12.16
N CYS A 950 -8.90 17.38 -11.69
CA CYS A 950 -9.55 18.40 -10.86
C CYS A 950 -10.65 19.13 -11.66
N VAL A 951 -11.86 19.25 -11.12
CA VAL A 951 -12.90 20.10 -11.72
C VAL A 951 -12.62 21.57 -11.48
N PRO A 952 -13.08 22.48 -12.35
CA PRO A 952 -13.06 23.92 -12.10
C PRO A 952 -13.61 24.27 -10.72
N ILE A 953 -13.02 25.27 -10.04
CA ILE A 953 -13.49 25.72 -8.71
C ILE A 953 -14.99 26.05 -8.70
N SER A 954 -15.51 26.62 -9.80
CA SER A 954 -16.93 26.96 -9.95
C SER A 954 -17.86 25.77 -9.74
N ASP A 955 -17.39 24.55 -9.97
CA ASP A 955 -18.21 23.34 -9.90
C ASP A 955 -18.27 22.77 -8.47
N TYR A 956 -17.47 23.33 -7.55
CA TYR A 956 -17.54 23.07 -6.10
C TYR A 956 -18.31 24.17 -5.32
N GLN A 957 -18.62 25.30 -5.97
CA GLN A 957 -19.33 26.45 -5.40
C GLN A 957 -20.80 26.39 -5.74
#